data_AF-A0A0S8KL52-F1
#
_entry.id   AF-A0A0S8KL52-F1
#
_cell.length_a   1.000
_cell.length_b   1.000
_cell.length_c   1.000
_cell.angle_alpha   90.00
_cell.angle_beta   90.00
_cell.angle_gamma   90.00
#
_symmetry.space_group_name_H-M   'P 1'
#
loop_
_entity.id
_entity.type
_entity.pdbx_description
1 polymer ?
#
loop_
_entity_poly.entity_id
_entity_poly.type
_entity_poly.pdbx_seq_one_letter_code
_entity_poly.pdbx_strand_id
1 'polypeptide(L)'
;MSIVNQFGCPQDADLPLRGGDTLLIVPPFFTATKPCLAVHVLQACARKAGLRVSVLYANLWLAAVLGAAHYAEIGIPMAYPPQALVGERLFARSAHGMPPLGHWPDRMLDPERVFGASETFRKACASVYASQTLNLTLAELQQLEERTTTWVDEVAVAIAPMTFQVVGSSTSFAQTNASIALLQRIKRRRPQVTTILGGRNCDGEMALGIASLDPAGEFLDYVFSGESETTFVEFLRGCLSGQAPSRRVIYGEPCLDLDALPTPDFSEYFEQIAYYLPDLRLQGDSVALLYETSRGCWWGQKHHCTFCGINVGSIVFRQKSPERVMADLRAFAETYPAQEVYMADSAMPRGYLRTLLPQLIEAQLPLSICYAQKANLSLSDVLTLKKADVYLVEPGIESFSSNLLARMNKGLRAWENIMLLRYARAVGLSLAWNMLWGIPGDERGDYEQMLALLPLMHHLQPTGALAHLIIDRFSPYFQHPEAYGVRNVTPYASYAAVYPPGADLEKLAFHFVADYECASHQLPDVMERLAQELRAWQKRWPPGSDALAVLHVIPSGERYLLFDTRGLPHTQPIQLLDREQASVALTVRRDVDTPEVAWALENKLGVILDHRYVPLATADPELLQAFEDTIRKTHKPLGTPGRR
;
A
#
# COMPACT_ATOMS: atom_id res chain seq x y z
N MET A 1 -24.19 0.35 -32.94
CA MET A 1 -24.65 -1.02 -33.22
C MET A 1 -23.44 -1.95 -33.14
N SER A 2 -23.49 -2.92 -32.22
CA SER A 2 -22.70 -4.15 -32.12
C SER A 2 -21.18 -4.10 -31.84
N ILE A 3 -20.80 -3.85 -30.58
CA ILE A 3 -19.56 -4.42 -29.96
C ILE A 3 -19.87 -5.13 -28.62
N VAL A 4 -21.13 -5.12 -28.15
CA VAL A 4 -21.56 -5.85 -26.95
C VAL A 4 -22.04 -7.25 -27.36
N ASN A 5 -21.14 -8.22 -27.60
CA ASN A 5 -21.44 -9.67 -27.61
C ASN A 5 -20.23 -10.53 -28.10
N GLN A 6 -19.04 -10.41 -27.49
CA GLN A 6 -17.98 -11.40 -27.73
C GLN A 6 -17.38 -12.09 -26.50
N PHE A 7 -17.86 -11.77 -25.30
CA PHE A 7 -17.58 -12.59 -24.12
C PHE A 7 -18.91 -13.04 -23.54
N GLY A 8 -19.34 -14.25 -23.92
CA GLY A 8 -20.50 -14.89 -23.33
C GLY A 8 -20.31 -14.97 -21.82
N CYS A 9 -21.34 -14.64 -21.05
CA CYS A 9 -21.42 -15.03 -19.64
C CYS A 9 -21.19 -16.55 -19.56
N PRO A 10 -20.34 -17.07 -18.66
CA PRO A 10 -20.14 -18.51 -18.53
C PRO A 10 -21.49 -19.18 -18.27
N GLN A 11 -22.03 -19.89 -19.26
CA GLN A 11 -23.32 -20.55 -19.16
C GLN A 11 -23.17 -21.82 -18.32
N ASP A 12 -23.85 -21.85 -17.17
CA ASP A 12 -24.40 -23.02 -16.47
C ASP A 12 -23.73 -24.39 -16.70
N ALA A 13 -22.52 -24.58 -16.19
CA ALA A 13 -22.02 -25.81 -15.54
C ALA A 13 -20.51 -25.64 -15.27
N ASP A 14 -20.09 -25.90 -14.04
CA ASP A 14 -18.70 -25.86 -13.57
C ASP A 14 -18.10 -24.45 -13.45
N LEU A 15 -18.71 -23.63 -12.59
CA LEU A 15 -17.92 -22.59 -11.90
C LEU A 15 -16.66 -23.26 -11.32
N PRO A 16 -15.46 -22.67 -11.48
CA PRO A 16 -14.20 -23.17 -10.90
C PRO A 16 -14.17 -22.97 -9.37
N LEU A 17 -15.19 -23.50 -8.69
CA LEU A 17 -15.44 -23.36 -7.27
C LEU A 17 -15.58 -24.74 -6.66
N ARG A 18 -14.75 -25.01 -5.65
CA ARG A 18 -14.80 -26.28 -4.93
C ARG A 18 -16.05 -26.33 -4.05
N GLY A 19 -16.64 -27.52 -3.86
CA GLY A 19 -17.74 -27.71 -2.91
C GLY A 19 -17.28 -27.59 -1.45
N GLY A 20 -18.21 -27.41 -0.51
CA GLY A 20 -17.88 -27.28 0.90
C GLY A 20 -19.08 -26.92 1.76
N ASP A 21 -18.83 -26.61 3.03
CA ASP A 21 -19.86 -26.19 3.99
C ASP A 21 -19.92 -24.67 4.10
N THR A 22 -18.82 -24.00 3.80
CA THR A 22 -18.67 -22.54 3.85
C THR A 22 -18.06 -21.99 2.56
N LEU A 23 -18.59 -20.87 2.08
CA LEU A 23 -18.04 -20.09 0.97
C LEU A 23 -17.56 -18.74 1.48
N LEU A 24 -16.32 -18.35 1.17
CA LEU A 24 -15.82 -16.99 1.36
C LEU A 24 -15.69 -16.30 0.01
N ILE A 25 -16.20 -15.08 -0.10
CA ILE A 25 -16.17 -14.27 -1.31
C ILE A 25 -15.06 -13.22 -1.18
N VAL A 26 -14.19 -13.16 -2.18
CA VAL A 26 -13.34 -11.99 -2.44
C VAL A 26 -14.15 -11.04 -3.33
N PRO A 27 -14.69 -9.95 -2.78
CA PRO A 27 -15.60 -9.07 -3.49
C PRO A 27 -14.85 -8.25 -4.56
N PRO A 28 -15.59 -7.72 -5.56
CA PRO A 28 -15.10 -6.73 -6.51
C PRO A 28 -14.20 -5.64 -5.95
N PHE A 29 -13.29 -5.15 -6.80
CA PHE A 29 -12.24 -4.17 -6.53
C PHE A 29 -11.15 -4.62 -5.55
N PHE A 30 -11.03 -5.94 -5.32
CA PHE A 30 -9.73 -6.51 -4.95
C PHE A 30 -8.85 -6.63 -6.20
N THR A 31 -7.54 -6.47 -6.08
CA THR A 31 -6.64 -6.61 -7.24
C THR A 31 -6.79 -7.98 -7.92
N ALA A 32 -6.75 -7.99 -9.25
CA ALA A 32 -6.77 -9.22 -10.03
C ALA A 32 -5.41 -9.93 -10.11
N THR A 33 -4.34 -9.27 -9.67
CA THR A 33 -2.95 -9.73 -9.79
C THR A 33 -2.38 -10.35 -8.52
N LYS A 34 -3.18 -10.46 -7.46
CA LYS A 34 -2.73 -11.07 -6.20
C LYS A 34 -3.88 -11.87 -5.57
N PRO A 35 -3.61 -13.02 -4.92
CA PRO A 35 -4.61 -13.71 -4.12
C PRO A 35 -4.92 -12.94 -2.84
N CYS A 36 -6.13 -13.07 -2.30
CA CYS A 36 -6.51 -12.44 -1.03
C CYS A 36 -5.98 -13.25 0.17
N LEU A 37 -4.92 -12.74 0.82
CA LEU A 37 -4.28 -13.44 1.95
C LEU A 37 -5.25 -13.75 3.09
N ALA A 38 -6.08 -12.79 3.49
CA ALA A 38 -6.95 -12.92 4.66
C ALA A 38 -7.91 -14.12 4.56
N VAL A 39 -8.59 -14.29 3.42
CA VAL A 39 -9.53 -15.41 3.23
C VAL A 39 -8.82 -16.75 3.16
N HIS A 40 -7.60 -16.81 2.61
CA HIS A 40 -6.82 -18.04 2.53
C HIS A 40 -6.17 -18.44 3.86
N VAL A 41 -5.84 -17.48 4.73
CA VAL A 41 -5.44 -17.77 6.12
C VAL A 41 -6.62 -18.37 6.89
N LEU A 42 -7.82 -17.80 6.78
CA LEU A 42 -9.03 -18.35 7.41
C LEU A 42 -9.37 -19.75 6.85
N GLN A 43 -9.28 -19.92 5.53
CA GLN A 43 -9.47 -21.22 4.87
C GLN A 43 -8.47 -22.25 5.38
N ALA A 44 -7.19 -21.91 5.49
CA ALA A 44 -6.16 -22.82 5.98
C ALA A 44 -6.39 -23.19 7.46
N CYS A 45 -6.78 -22.24 8.30
CA CYS A 45 -7.15 -22.50 9.71
C CYS A 45 -8.35 -23.45 9.81
N ALA A 46 -9.40 -23.21 9.01
CA ALA A 46 -10.58 -24.05 8.97
C ALA A 46 -10.27 -25.47 8.44
N ARG A 47 -9.45 -25.60 7.40
CA ARG A 47 -9.01 -26.90 6.86
C ARG A 47 -8.21 -27.70 7.89
N LYS A 48 -7.27 -27.05 8.61
CA LYS A 48 -6.53 -27.67 9.74
C LYS A 48 -7.47 -28.18 10.84
N ALA A 49 -8.63 -27.53 11.00
CA ALA A 49 -9.69 -27.90 11.94
C ALA A 49 -10.71 -28.93 11.41
N GLY A 50 -10.52 -29.45 10.19
CA GLY A 50 -11.40 -30.44 9.55
C GLY A 50 -12.64 -29.84 8.88
N LEU A 51 -12.71 -28.53 8.70
CA LEU A 51 -13.82 -27.82 8.07
C LEU A 51 -13.55 -27.57 6.58
N ARG A 52 -14.60 -27.59 5.76
CA ARG A 52 -14.51 -27.40 4.30
C ARG A 52 -14.93 -25.99 3.92
N VAL A 53 -13.94 -25.16 3.60
CA VAL A 53 -14.12 -23.77 3.18
C VAL A 53 -13.62 -23.60 1.75
N SER A 54 -14.45 -23.01 0.90
CA SER A 54 -14.12 -22.64 -0.49
C SER A 54 -14.04 -21.12 -0.63
N VAL A 55 -13.29 -20.63 -1.61
CA VAL A 55 -13.11 -19.21 -1.90
C VAL A 55 -13.59 -18.90 -3.32
N LEU A 56 -14.51 -17.95 -3.46
CA LEU A 56 -14.93 -17.39 -4.75
C LEU A 56 -14.27 -16.03 -4.98
N TYR A 57 -13.50 -15.91 -6.05
CA TYR A 57 -12.94 -14.67 -6.55
C TYR A 57 -13.94 -13.94 -7.45
N ALA A 58 -15.01 -13.40 -6.84
CA ALA A 58 -16.02 -12.60 -7.54
C ALA A 58 -15.40 -11.34 -8.18
N ASN A 59 -14.28 -10.87 -7.63
CA ASN A 59 -13.47 -9.79 -8.17
C ASN A 59 -12.90 -10.14 -9.57
N LEU A 60 -12.41 -11.37 -9.80
CA LEU A 60 -11.91 -11.83 -11.10
C LEU A 60 -13.04 -12.02 -12.10
N TRP A 61 -14.18 -12.57 -11.65
CA TRP A 61 -15.36 -12.71 -12.49
C TRP A 61 -15.85 -11.34 -12.98
N LEU A 62 -15.98 -10.35 -12.10
CA LEU A 62 -16.37 -9.01 -12.54
C LEU A 62 -15.31 -8.37 -13.46
N ALA A 63 -14.01 -8.58 -13.21
CA ALA A 63 -12.96 -8.09 -14.08
C ALA A 63 -13.07 -8.64 -15.51
N ALA A 64 -13.41 -9.92 -15.65
CA ALA A 64 -13.67 -10.53 -16.96
C ALA A 64 -14.91 -9.92 -17.65
N VAL A 65 -15.94 -9.58 -16.86
CA VAL A 65 -17.20 -9.00 -17.35
C VAL A 65 -17.05 -7.54 -17.79
N LEU A 66 -16.31 -6.71 -17.03
CA LEU A 66 -16.13 -5.29 -17.32
C LEU A 66 -14.93 -5.02 -18.25
N GLY A 67 -14.05 -6.00 -18.40
CA GLY A 67 -12.74 -5.87 -19.01
C GLY A 67 -11.66 -5.47 -17.99
N ALA A 68 -10.50 -6.14 -18.04
CA ALA A 68 -9.43 -5.98 -17.06
C ALA A 68 -8.91 -4.53 -16.94
N ALA A 69 -8.88 -3.79 -18.06
CA ALA A 69 -8.43 -2.40 -18.07
C ALA A 69 -9.39 -1.48 -17.27
N HIS A 70 -10.69 -1.51 -17.58
CA HIS A 70 -11.69 -0.75 -16.83
C HIS A 70 -11.73 -1.16 -15.36
N TYR A 71 -11.64 -2.47 -15.10
CA TYR A 71 -11.63 -3.00 -13.74
C TYR A 71 -10.45 -2.48 -12.93
N ALA A 72 -9.24 -2.53 -13.50
CA ALA A 72 -8.04 -1.99 -12.88
C ALA A 72 -8.21 -0.49 -12.64
N GLU A 73 -8.64 0.27 -13.65
CA GLU A 73 -8.83 1.71 -13.53
C GLU A 73 -9.79 2.12 -12.39
N ILE A 74 -10.92 1.42 -12.24
CA ILE A 74 -11.88 1.66 -11.14
C ILE A 74 -11.34 1.18 -9.79
N GLY A 75 -10.65 0.04 -9.80
CA GLY A 75 -10.22 -0.68 -8.61
C GLY A 75 -8.96 -0.12 -7.94
N ILE A 76 -8.19 0.77 -8.58
CA ILE A 76 -6.98 1.32 -7.98
C ILE A 76 -7.34 2.26 -6.81
N PRO A 77 -7.07 1.88 -5.54
CA PRO A 77 -7.44 2.69 -4.38
C PRO A 77 -6.53 3.92 -4.18
N MET A 78 -5.51 4.11 -5.04
CA MET A 78 -4.42 5.08 -4.85
C MET A 78 -4.19 6.04 -6.04
N ALA A 79 -4.89 5.88 -7.17
CA ALA A 79 -4.56 6.60 -8.41
C ALA A 79 -5.46 7.78 -8.77
N TYR A 80 -6.62 7.91 -8.13
CA TYR A 80 -7.59 8.99 -8.41
C TYR A 80 -8.26 9.29 -7.08
N PRO A 81 -8.55 10.56 -6.73
CA PRO A 81 -8.73 10.96 -5.34
C PRO A 81 -9.60 9.90 -4.64
N PRO A 82 -9.01 9.05 -3.78
CA PRO A 82 -9.66 7.82 -3.27
C PRO A 82 -11.03 8.10 -2.64
N GLN A 83 -11.18 9.36 -2.27
CA GLN A 83 -12.39 10.12 -1.98
C GLN A 83 -13.57 9.87 -2.93
N ALA A 84 -13.44 9.52 -4.22
CA ALA A 84 -14.60 9.41 -5.11
C ALA A 84 -15.44 8.12 -4.90
N LEU A 85 -14.84 7.08 -4.31
CA LEU A 85 -15.45 5.78 -4.02
C LEU A 85 -16.18 5.16 -5.23
N VAL A 86 -15.57 5.23 -6.44
CA VAL A 86 -16.20 4.76 -7.69
C VAL A 86 -16.62 3.29 -7.61
N GLY A 87 -15.79 2.43 -7.02
CA GLY A 87 -16.15 1.03 -6.79
C GLY A 87 -17.41 0.86 -5.94
N GLU A 88 -17.56 1.62 -4.85
CA GLU A 88 -18.77 1.60 -4.02
C GLU A 88 -20.01 2.11 -4.76
N ARG A 89 -19.84 3.11 -5.64
CA ARG A 89 -20.92 3.69 -6.46
C ARG A 89 -21.55 2.68 -7.41
N LEU A 90 -20.73 1.82 -8.03
CA LEU A 90 -21.20 0.77 -8.96
C LEU A 90 -22.14 -0.24 -8.29
N PHE A 91 -22.11 -0.35 -6.96
CA PHE A 91 -22.94 -1.28 -6.20
C PHE A 91 -23.99 -0.60 -5.32
N ALA A 92 -24.00 0.73 -5.21
CA ALA A 92 -24.91 1.45 -4.32
C ALA A 92 -26.40 1.13 -4.59
N ARG A 93 -26.79 1.02 -5.86
CA ARG A 93 -28.15 0.60 -6.26
C ARG A 93 -28.45 -0.83 -5.82
N SER A 94 -27.57 -1.77 -6.14
CA SER A 94 -27.77 -3.20 -5.83
C SER A 94 -27.75 -3.49 -4.33
N ALA A 95 -26.96 -2.75 -3.55
CA ALA A 95 -26.83 -2.91 -2.11
C ALA A 95 -27.96 -2.26 -1.31
N HIS A 96 -28.43 -1.08 -1.74
CA HIS A 96 -29.28 -0.23 -0.90
C HIS A 96 -30.53 0.31 -1.61
N GLY A 97 -30.76 -0.06 -2.87
CA GLY A 97 -31.86 0.50 -3.66
C GLY A 97 -31.70 1.99 -4.01
N MET A 98 -30.47 2.51 -3.94
CA MET A 98 -30.15 3.90 -4.27
C MET A 98 -30.28 4.17 -5.79
N PRO A 99 -30.31 5.44 -6.23
CA PRO A 99 -30.21 5.79 -7.64
C PRO A 99 -28.93 5.24 -8.32
N PRO A 100 -28.90 5.15 -9.67
CA PRO A 100 -27.70 4.83 -10.44
C PRO A 100 -26.45 5.59 -9.95
N LEU A 101 -25.37 4.87 -9.63
CA LEU A 101 -24.10 5.45 -9.12
C LEU A 101 -24.21 6.22 -7.79
N GLY A 102 -25.31 6.04 -7.05
CA GLY A 102 -25.58 6.72 -5.78
C GLY A 102 -26.02 8.17 -5.95
N HIS A 103 -25.67 9.04 -5.00
CA HIS A 103 -26.03 10.46 -5.05
C HIS A 103 -24.97 11.30 -5.77
N TRP A 104 -25.45 12.33 -6.50
CA TRP A 104 -24.66 13.35 -7.20
C TRP A 104 -23.56 12.79 -8.12
N PRO A 105 -23.85 11.84 -9.01
CA PRO A 105 -22.84 11.20 -9.85
C PRO A 105 -22.19 12.18 -10.85
N ASP A 106 -22.90 13.21 -11.28
CA ASP A 106 -22.39 14.30 -12.12
C ASP A 106 -21.32 15.17 -11.44
N ARG A 107 -21.24 15.10 -10.10
CA ARG A 107 -20.29 15.86 -9.28
C ARG A 107 -19.35 14.95 -8.48
N MET A 108 -19.18 13.69 -8.86
CA MET A 108 -18.35 12.75 -8.08
C MET A 108 -16.87 13.10 -8.07
N LEU A 109 -16.38 13.81 -9.11
CA LEU A 109 -15.01 14.31 -9.21
C LEU A 109 -14.91 15.82 -8.92
N ASP A 110 -15.99 16.45 -8.44
CA ASP A 110 -15.99 17.87 -8.07
C ASP A 110 -14.99 18.09 -6.93
N PRO A 111 -13.92 18.89 -7.14
CA PRO A 111 -12.92 19.17 -6.12
C PRO A 111 -13.50 19.68 -4.80
N GLU A 112 -14.65 20.38 -4.82
CA GLU A 112 -15.32 20.83 -3.60
C GLU A 112 -15.89 19.70 -2.75
N ARG A 113 -16.36 18.64 -3.40
CA ARG A 113 -16.89 17.46 -2.70
C ARG A 113 -15.79 16.48 -2.32
N VAL A 114 -14.70 16.49 -3.08
CA VAL A 114 -13.55 15.59 -2.93
C VAL A 114 -12.58 16.12 -1.86
N PHE A 115 -12.32 17.43 -1.85
CA PHE A 115 -11.33 18.09 -0.99
C PHE A 115 -11.94 19.11 -0.01
N GLY A 116 -13.24 19.42 -0.08
CA GLY A 116 -13.90 20.38 0.81
C GLY A 116 -13.94 21.83 0.29
N ALA A 117 -14.45 22.75 1.12
CA ALA A 117 -14.91 24.08 0.68
C ALA A 117 -13.80 25.11 0.41
N SER A 118 -12.61 24.98 1.02
CA SER A 118 -11.54 25.99 0.91
C SER A 118 -11.04 26.15 -0.54
N GLU A 119 -11.22 27.34 -1.13
CA GLU A 119 -10.84 27.60 -2.52
C GLU A 119 -9.31 27.51 -2.74
N THR A 120 -8.50 28.00 -1.80
CA THR A 120 -7.03 27.94 -1.90
C THR A 120 -6.52 26.51 -1.80
N PHE A 121 -7.09 25.72 -0.88
CA PHE A 121 -6.78 24.30 -0.77
C PHE A 121 -7.16 23.52 -2.04
N ARG A 122 -8.34 23.81 -2.62
CA ARG A 122 -8.76 23.21 -3.89
C ARG A 122 -7.80 23.53 -5.03
N LYS A 123 -7.30 24.76 -5.12
CA LYS A 123 -6.30 25.15 -6.14
C LYS A 123 -5.00 24.37 -5.97
N ALA A 124 -4.51 24.20 -4.75
CA ALA A 124 -3.33 23.39 -4.46
C ALA A 124 -3.55 21.91 -4.81
N CYS A 125 -4.71 21.34 -4.50
CA CYS A 125 -5.05 19.98 -4.89
C CYS A 125 -5.16 19.85 -6.42
N ALA A 126 -5.86 20.77 -7.08
CA ALA A 126 -6.03 20.74 -8.53
C ALA A 126 -4.69 20.78 -9.26
N SER A 127 -3.69 21.54 -8.79
CA SER A 127 -2.36 21.59 -9.43
C SER A 127 -1.54 20.31 -9.24
N VAL A 128 -1.67 19.66 -8.07
CA VAL A 128 -1.02 18.37 -7.78
C VAL A 128 -1.67 17.24 -8.56
N TYR A 129 -3.00 17.21 -8.61
CA TYR A 129 -3.80 16.14 -9.21
C TYR A 129 -4.24 16.41 -10.66
N ALA A 130 -3.79 17.51 -11.30
CA ALA A 130 -4.18 17.88 -12.67
C ALA A 130 -3.95 16.77 -13.71
N SER A 131 -2.99 15.86 -13.47
CA SER A 131 -2.67 14.74 -14.34
C SER A 131 -3.35 13.42 -13.95
N GLN A 132 -4.14 13.40 -12.87
CA GLN A 132 -4.87 12.22 -12.39
C GLN A 132 -6.35 12.36 -12.75
N THR A 133 -6.71 11.92 -13.95
CA THR A 133 -8.10 11.90 -14.42
C THR A 133 -8.59 10.47 -14.59
N LEU A 134 -9.80 10.19 -14.10
CA LEU A 134 -10.54 9.01 -14.51
C LEU A 134 -10.79 9.12 -16.02
N ASN A 135 -10.32 8.15 -16.80
CA ASN A 135 -10.48 8.11 -18.27
C ASN A 135 -11.86 7.57 -18.68
N LEU A 136 -12.73 7.29 -17.71
CA LEU A 136 -14.13 6.90 -17.92
C LEU A 136 -15.06 8.11 -17.79
N THR A 137 -15.90 8.29 -18.80
CA THR A 137 -16.99 9.26 -18.77
C THR A 137 -18.12 8.80 -17.84
N LEU A 138 -18.98 9.75 -17.41
CA LEU A 138 -20.17 9.41 -16.62
C LEU A 138 -21.10 8.42 -17.33
N ALA A 139 -21.24 8.53 -18.66
CA ALA A 139 -22.08 7.64 -19.44
C ALA A 139 -21.51 6.20 -19.47
N GLU A 140 -20.18 6.06 -19.60
CA GLU A 140 -19.52 4.75 -19.50
C GLU A 140 -19.68 4.15 -18.11
N LEU A 141 -19.53 4.96 -17.05
CA LEU A 141 -19.76 4.50 -15.67
C LEU A 141 -21.20 4.02 -15.44
N GLN A 142 -22.19 4.71 -16.02
CA GLN A 142 -23.59 4.28 -15.94
C GLN A 142 -23.81 2.93 -16.65
N GLN A 143 -23.20 2.72 -17.81
CA GLN A 143 -23.26 1.42 -18.52
C GLN A 143 -22.59 0.30 -17.71
N LEU A 144 -21.43 0.58 -17.12
CA LEU A 144 -20.72 -0.37 -16.26
C LEU A 144 -21.54 -0.70 -15.00
N GLU A 145 -22.24 0.28 -14.42
CA GLU A 145 -23.13 0.08 -13.28
C GLU A 145 -24.34 -0.79 -13.62
N GLU A 146 -24.97 -0.58 -14.78
CA GLU A 146 -26.08 -1.41 -15.25
C GLU A 146 -25.64 -2.86 -15.47
N ARG A 147 -24.44 -3.04 -16.07
CA ARG A 147 -23.86 -4.36 -16.23
C ARG A 147 -23.57 -5.02 -14.89
N THR A 148 -23.02 -4.26 -13.94
CA THR A 148 -22.72 -4.71 -12.57
C THR A 148 -23.98 -5.15 -11.84
N THR A 149 -25.09 -4.41 -11.97
CA THR A 149 -26.38 -4.75 -11.37
C THR A 149 -26.88 -6.12 -11.87
N THR A 150 -26.83 -6.35 -13.18
CA THR A 150 -27.19 -7.65 -13.77
C THR A 150 -26.24 -8.76 -13.32
N TRP A 151 -24.95 -8.46 -13.23
CA TRP A 151 -23.93 -9.42 -12.80
C TRP A 151 -24.13 -9.91 -11.36
N VAL A 152 -24.55 -9.05 -10.42
CA VAL A 152 -24.87 -9.47 -9.04
C VAL A 152 -25.95 -10.56 -9.02
N ASP A 153 -26.95 -10.45 -9.90
CA ASP A 153 -28.00 -11.45 -10.06
C ASP A 153 -27.47 -12.77 -10.63
N GLU A 154 -26.58 -12.70 -11.62
CA GLU A 154 -25.91 -13.87 -12.22
C GLU A 154 -25.10 -14.65 -11.18
N VAL A 155 -24.30 -13.96 -10.35
CA VAL A 155 -23.54 -14.59 -9.27
C VAL A 155 -24.49 -15.30 -8.30
N ALA A 156 -25.56 -14.63 -7.88
CA ALA A 156 -26.50 -15.22 -6.93
C ALA A 156 -27.25 -16.43 -7.50
N VAL A 157 -27.59 -16.42 -8.80
CA VAL A 157 -28.17 -17.58 -9.50
C VAL A 157 -27.19 -18.74 -9.50
N ALA A 158 -25.92 -18.48 -9.81
CA ALA A 158 -24.91 -19.53 -9.91
C ALA A 158 -24.54 -20.14 -8.54
N ILE A 159 -24.58 -19.36 -7.46
CA ILE A 159 -24.32 -19.84 -6.09
C ILE A 159 -25.54 -20.50 -5.44
N ALA A 160 -26.76 -20.11 -5.79
CA ALA A 160 -28.00 -20.66 -5.20
C ALA A 160 -28.12 -22.21 -5.19
N PRO A 161 -27.75 -22.96 -6.24
CA PRO A 161 -27.83 -24.42 -6.22
C PRO A 161 -26.75 -25.09 -5.36
N MET A 162 -25.71 -24.37 -4.92
CA MET A 162 -24.59 -24.95 -4.17
C MET A 162 -24.95 -25.19 -2.71
N THR A 163 -24.40 -26.22 -2.06
CA THR A 163 -24.86 -26.68 -0.72
C THR A 163 -24.25 -25.94 0.47
N PHE A 164 -23.65 -24.76 0.28
CA PHE A 164 -23.06 -23.98 1.36
C PHE A 164 -24.08 -23.58 2.44
N GLN A 165 -23.70 -23.79 3.70
CA GLN A 165 -24.49 -23.42 4.88
C GLN A 165 -24.12 -22.02 5.37
N VAL A 166 -22.87 -21.62 5.18
CA VAL A 166 -22.35 -20.30 5.50
C VAL A 166 -21.78 -19.64 4.24
N VAL A 167 -22.12 -18.38 4.00
CA VAL A 167 -21.58 -17.56 2.91
C VAL A 167 -21.05 -16.25 3.50
N GLY A 168 -19.75 -16.01 3.35
CA GLY A 168 -19.07 -14.84 3.86
C GLY A 168 -18.48 -13.96 2.77
N SER A 169 -18.24 -12.69 3.07
CA SER A 169 -17.41 -11.80 2.25
C SER A 169 -16.35 -11.10 3.12
N SER A 170 -15.18 -10.84 2.54
CA SER A 170 -14.13 -10.02 3.15
C SER A 170 -14.08 -8.64 2.51
N THR A 171 -14.30 -7.56 3.26
CA THR A 171 -14.36 -6.19 2.76
C THR A 171 -13.19 -5.32 3.26
N SER A 172 -12.52 -4.63 2.35
CA SER A 172 -11.45 -3.66 2.62
C SER A 172 -11.54 -2.47 1.67
N PHE A 173 -11.52 -1.24 2.19
CA PHE A 173 -11.65 -0.01 1.39
C PHE A 173 -12.95 0.03 0.57
N ALA A 174 -12.90 0.06 -0.76
CA ALA A 174 -14.07 0.25 -1.64
C ALA A 174 -14.76 -1.07 -2.04
N GLN A 175 -15.09 -1.92 -1.06
CA GLN A 175 -15.63 -3.27 -1.25
C GLN A 175 -16.93 -3.58 -0.49
N THR A 176 -17.45 -2.63 0.29
CA THR A 176 -18.56 -2.87 1.22
C THR A 176 -19.88 -3.03 0.49
N ASN A 177 -20.26 -2.13 -0.41
CA ASN A 177 -21.50 -2.22 -1.16
C ASN A 177 -21.50 -3.45 -2.08
N ALA A 178 -20.35 -3.81 -2.66
CA ALA A 178 -20.23 -5.03 -3.45
C ALA A 178 -20.50 -6.29 -2.61
N SER A 179 -19.94 -6.34 -1.40
CA SER A 179 -20.19 -7.43 -0.44
C SER A 179 -21.67 -7.50 -0.03
N ILE A 180 -22.27 -6.37 0.32
CA ILE A 180 -23.69 -6.29 0.72
C ILE A 180 -24.61 -6.74 -0.42
N ALA A 181 -24.39 -6.22 -1.63
CA ALA A 181 -25.20 -6.57 -2.80
C ALA A 181 -25.19 -8.09 -3.07
N LEU A 182 -24.00 -8.71 -3.03
CA LEU A 182 -23.85 -10.16 -3.24
C LEU A 182 -24.53 -10.97 -2.12
N LEU A 183 -24.26 -10.66 -0.85
CA LEU A 183 -24.83 -11.36 0.29
C LEU A 183 -26.36 -11.25 0.33
N GLN A 184 -26.90 -10.05 0.07
CA GLN A 184 -28.35 -9.82 -0.05
C GLN A 184 -28.99 -10.70 -1.12
N ARG A 185 -28.40 -10.72 -2.32
CA ARG A 185 -28.97 -11.44 -3.46
C ARG A 185 -28.93 -12.95 -3.26
N ILE A 186 -27.86 -13.46 -2.63
CA ILE A 186 -27.72 -14.86 -2.24
C ILE A 186 -28.75 -15.21 -1.15
N LYS A 187 -28.86 -14.43 -0.07
CA LYS A 187 -29.81 -14.69 1.03
C LYS A 187 -31.26 -14.69 0.54
N ARG A 188 -31.64 -13.76 -0.34
CA ARG A 188 -33.01 -13.74 -0.94
C ARG A 188 -33.36 -15.03 -1.66
N ARG A 189 -32.39 -15.69 -2.30
CA ARG A 189 -32.58 -16.98 -2.98
C ARG A 189 -32.49 -18.18 -2.02
N ARG A 190 -31.76 -18.02 -0.92
CA ARG A 190 -31.56 -19.04 0.11
C ARG A 190 -31.71 -18.45 1.52
N PRO A 191 -32.94 -18.21 2.01
CA PRO A 191 -33.15 -17.56 3.32
C PRO A 191 -32.49 -18.28 4.51
N GLN A 192 -32.26 -19.58 4.38
CA GLN A 192 -31.64 -20.44 5.38
C GLN A 192 -30.11 -20.35 5.46
N VAL A 193 -29.44 -19.74 4.46
CA VAL A 193 -27.98 -19.62 4.49
C VAL A 193 -27.57 -18.62 5.57
N THR A 194 -26.53 -18.93 6.33
CA THR A 194 -25.94 -17.96 7.28
C THR A 194 -24.99 -17.05 6.51
N THR A 195 -25.19 -15.74 6.59
CA THR A 195 -24.35 -14.74 5.94
C THR A 195 -23.45 -14.02 6.93
N ILE A 196 -22.18 -13.86 6.56
CA ILE A 196 -21.19 -13.19 7.40
C ILE A 196 -20.42 -12.13 6.61
N LEU A 197 -19.97 -11.08 7.28
CA LEU A 197 -19.12 -10.04 6.70
C LEU A 197 -17.97 -9.74 7.64
N GLY A 198 -16.75 -9.65 7.13
CA GLY A 198 -15.57 -9.31 7.92
C GLY A 198 -14.54 -8.58 7.08
N GLY A 199 -13.34 -8.40 7.63
CA GLY A 199 -12.25 -7.68 6.98
C GLY A 199 -12.07 -6.27 7.53
N ARG A 200 -11.20 -5.49 6.90
CA ARG A 200 -10.74 -4.20 7.42
C ARG A 200 -11.85 -3.18 7.64
N ASN A 201 -12.88 -3.16 6.79
CA ASN A 201 -14.01 -2.24 6.94
C ASN A 201 -14.96 -2.63 8.09
N CYS A 202 -14.71 -3.75 8.78
CA CYS A 202 -15.51 -4.23 9.90
C CYS A 202 -14.78 -4.11 11.24
N ASP A 203 -13.63 -3.43 11.31
CA ASP A 203 -12.89 -3.41 12.57
C ASP A 203 -13.38 -2.36 13.56
N GLY A 204 -13.43 -2.72 14.84
CA GLY A 204 -13.91 -1.91 15.94
C GLY A 204 -15.33 -1.41 15.71
N GLU A 205 -15.53 -0.09 15.84
CA GLU A 205 -16.84 0.54 15.66
C GLU A 205 -17.37 0.43 14.22
N MET A 206 -16.50 0.16 13.24
CA MET A 206 -16.96 -0.01 11.86
C MET A 206 -17.80 -1.27 11.68
N ALA A 207 -17.58 -2.33 12.47
CA ALA A 207 -18.51 -3.47 12.52
C ALA A 207 -19.92 -3.06 12.94
N LEU A 208 -20.03 -2.13 13.90
CA LEU A 208 -21.33 -1.61 14.35
C LEU A 208 -21.98 -0.76 13.25
N GLY A 209 -21.20 0.05 12.54
CA GLY A 209 -21.66 0.79 11.37
C GLY A 209 -22.21 -0.15 10.28
N ILE A 210 -21.48 -1.21 9.95
CA ILE A 210 -21.90 -2.23 8.99
C ILE A 210 -23.18 -2.94 9.45
N ALA A 211 -23.24 -3.38 10.71
CA ALA A 211 -24.44 -4.02 11.25
C ALA A 211 -25.67 -3.10 11.23
N SER A 212 -25.46 -1.79 11.38
CA SER A 212 -26.54 -0.78 11.34
C SER A 212 -27.18 -0.59 9.95
N LEU A 213 -26.50 -1.02 8.87
CA LEU A 213 -27.07 -0.99 7.51
C LEU A 213 -28.20 -2.01 7.32
N ASP A 214 -28.29 -3.01 8.19
CA ASP A 214 -29.34 -4.04 8.18
C ASP A 214 -29.87 -4.26 9.60
N PRO A 215 -30.56 -3.30 10.22
CA PRO A 215 -30.88 -3.38 11.65
C PRO A 215 -31.77 -4.57 12.01
N ALA A 216 -32.58 -5.06 11.06
CA ALA A 216 -33.45 -6.22 11.24
C ALA A 216 -32.72 -7.57 11.03
N GLY A 217 -31.49 -7.57 10.49
CA GLY A 217 -30.75 -8.81 10.21
C GLY A 217 -31.39 -9.64 9.11
N GLU A 218 -31.99 -8.99 8.10
CA GLU A 218 -32.70 -9.67 7.02
C GLU A 218 -31.75 -10.40 6.08
N PHE A 219 -30.54 -9.85 5.88
CA PHE A 219 -29.58 -10.38 4.93
C PHE A 219 -28.18 -10.58 5.47
N LEU A 220 -27.82 -9.95 6.58
CA LEU A 220 -26.50 -10.06 7.19
C LEU A 220 -26.62 -10.56 8.63
N ASP A 221 -26.39 -11.86 8.83
CA ASP A 221 -26.58 -12.50 10.13
C ASP A 221 -25.47 -12.12 11.12
N TYR A 222 -24.19 -12.06 10.68
CA TYR A 222 -23.06 -11.75 11.55
C TYR A 222 -22.01 -10.83 10.92
N VAL A 223 -21.34 -10.04 11.77
CA VAL A 223 -20.22 -9.18 11.39
C VAL A 223 -19.00 -9.50 12.24
N PHE A 224 -17.87 -9.80 11.63
CA PHE A 224 -16.59 -10.07 12.31
C PHE A 224 -15.77 -8.79 12.43
N SER A 225 -15.29 -8.51 13.65
CA SER A 225 -14.38 -7.41 13.95
C SER A 225 -13.03 -7.96 14.40
N GLY A 226 -11.95 -7.49 13.80
CA GLY A 226 -10.58 -7.85 14.17
C GLY A 226 -10.09 -9.20 13.62
N GLU A 227 -8.89 -9.58 14.03
CA GLU A 227 -8.28 -10.89 13.72
C GLU A 227 -9.16 -12.03 14.25
N SER A 228 -9.45 -13.02 13.42
CA SER A 228 -10.55 -13.96 13.68
C SER A 228 -10.19 -15.42 13.40
N GLU A 229 -8.91 -15.80 13.29
CA GLU A 229 -8.51 -17.15 12.87
C GLU A 229 -9.09 -18.25 13.77
N THR A 230 -8.98 -18.09 15.09
CA THR A 230 -9.55 -19.02 16.07
C THR A 230 -11.06 -18.89 16.14
N THR A 231 -11.55 -17.66 16.32
CA THR A 231 -12.97 -17.36 16.51
C THR A 231 -13.82 -17.77 15.29
N PHE A 232 -13.28 -17.66 14.08
CA PHE A 232 -13.93 -18.10 12.85
C PHE A 232 -14.12 -19.62 12.82
N VAL A 233 -13.11 -20.39 13.23
CA VAL A 233 -13.20 -21.86 13.31
C VAL A 233 -14.26 -22.28 14.33
N GLU A 234 -14.27 -21.64 15.50
CA GLU A 234 -15.27 -21.89 16.55
C GLU A 234 -16.68 -21.52 16.08
N PHE A 235 -16.82 -20.38 15.43
CA PHE A 235 -18.07 -19.93 14.82
C PHE A 235 -18.61 -20.95 13.82
N LEU A 236 -17.78 -21.42 12.89
CA LEU A 236 -18.20 -22.40 11.89
C LEU A 236 -18.66 -23.71 12.53
N ARG A 237 -17.94 -24.21 13.55
CA ARG A 237 -18.38 -25.40 14.31
C ARG A 237 -19.73 -25.18 14.99
N GLY A 238 -19.92 -24.02 15.60
CA GLY A 238 -21.19 -23.62 16.20
C GLY A 238 -22.32 -23.63 15.18
N CYS A 239 -22.16 -22.93 14.05
CA CYS A 239 -23.16 -22.88 12.98
C CYS A 239 -23.50 -24.27 12.43
N LEU A 240 -22.50 -25.10 12.12
CA LEU A 240 -22.71 -26.44 11.54
C LEU A 240 -23.32 -27.44 12.54
N SER A 241 -23.21 -27.18 13.85
CA SER A 241 -23.84 -27.99 14.90
C SER A 241 -25.18 -27.42 15.41
N GLY A 242 -25.66 -26.32 14.81
CA GLY A 242 -26.91 -25.66 15.24
C GLY A 242 -26.78 -24.84 16.53
N GLN A 243 -25.56 -24.54 16.97
CA GLN A 243 -25.21 -23.73 18.14
C GLN A 243 -24.64 -22.37 17.72
N ALA A 244 -25.39 -21.64 16.88
CA ALA A 244 -24.94 -20.34 16.40
C ALA A 244 -24.86 -19.31 17.55
N PRO A 245 -23.91 -18.35 17.51
CA PRO A 245 -23.80 -17.33 18.55
C PRO A 245 -25.04 -16.44 18.64
N SER A 246 -25.36 -15.96 19.84
CA SER A 246 -26.47 -15.01 20.03
C SER A 246 -26.13 -13.56 19.68
N ARG A 247 -24.84 -13.23 19.62
CA ARG A 247 -24.35 -11.89 19.30
C ARG A 247 -24.14 -11.76 17.80
N ARG A 248 -24.64 -10.67 17.22
CA ARG A 248 -24.48 -10.35 15.81
C ARG A 248 -23.07 -9.90 15.44
N VAL A 249 -22.44 -9.08 16.28
CA VAL A 249 -21.03 -8.71 16.11
C VAL A 249 -20.16 -9.70 16.87
N ILE A 250 -19.29 -10.38 16.11
CA ILE A 250 -18.32 -11.35 16.61
C ILE A 250 -16.97 -10.64 16.68
N TYR A 251 -16.50 -10.41 17.90
CA TYR A 251 -15.16 -9.86 18.12
C TYR A 251 -14.17 -11.00 18.08
N GLY A 252 -13.25 -10.95 17.13
CA GLY A 252 -12.18 -11.91 17.01
C GLY A 252 -11.08 -11.68 18.06
N GLU A 253 -10.31 -12.73 18.30
CA GLU A 253 -9.17 -12.70 19.21
C GLU A 253 -7.85 -12.51 18.43
N PRO A 254 -7.02 -11.50 18.79
CA PRO A 254 -5.72 -11.31 18.15
C PRO A 254 -4.86 -12.58 18.17
N CYS A 255 -4.29 -12.94 17.01
CA CYS A 255 -3.39 -14.07 16.91
C CYS A 255 -2.04 -13.71 17.55
N LEU A 256 -1.80 -14.22 18.76
CA LEU A 256 -0.58 -13.94 19.53
C LEU A 256 0.63 -14.73 19.01
N ASP A 257 0.42 -15.95 18.54
CA ASP A 257 1.44 -16.83 17.99
C ASP A 257 1.22 -17.02 16.48
N LEU A 258 1.92 -16.21 15.68
CA LEU A 258 1.84 -16.28 14.22
C LEU A 258 2.48 -17.55 13.64
N ASP A 259 3.33 -18.25 14.41
CA ASP A 259 3.93 -19.52 13.96
C ASP A 259 2.92 -20.67 13.97
N ALA A 260 1.84 -20.55 14.75
CA ALA A 260 0.76 -21.54 14.80
C ALA A 260 -0.14 -21.52 13.55
N LEU A 261 -0.15 -20.41 12.80
CA LEU A 261 -0.96 -20.23 11.60
C LEU A 261 -0.52 -21.22 10.51
N PRO A 262 -1.43 -21.98 9.89
CA PRO A 262 -1.06 -22.87 8.78
C PRO A 262 -0.62 -22.08 7.53
N THR A 263 0.18 -22.71 6.67
CA THR A 263 0.58 -22.14 5.39
C THR A 263 -0.67 -21.96 4.50
N PRO A 264 -0.92 -20.76 3.94
CA PRO A 264 -2.02 -20.56 3.01
C PRO A 264 -1.88 -21.40 1.73
N ASP A 265 -3.00 -21.77 1.12
CA ASP A 265 -3.06 -22.44 -0.18
C ASP A 265 -3.85 -21.54 -1.15
N PHE A 266 -3.18 -21.09 -2.21
CA PHE A 266 -3.73 -20.18 -3.23
C PHE A 266 -4.22 -20.90 -4.49
N SER A 267 -4.34 -22.23 -4.49
CA SER A 267 -4.68 -22.99 -5.70
C SER A 267 -6.03 -22.57 -6.30
N GLU A 268 -7.04 -22.28 -5.47
CA GLU A 268 -8.36 -21.81 -5.93
C GLU A 268 -8.30 -20.44 -6.63
N TYR A 269 -7.36 -19.57 -6.25
CA TYR A 269 -7.11 -18.32 -6.97
C TYR A 269 -6.52 -18.60 -8.36
N PHE A 270 -5.51 -19.46 -8.44
CA PHE A 270 -4.85 -19.79 -9.71
C PHE A 270 -5.80 -20.53 -10.68
N GLU A 271 -6.66 -21.40 -10.16
CA GLU A 271 -7.75 -22.03 -10.93
C GLU A 271 -8.72 -20.98 -11.49
N GLN A 272 -9.13 -20.02 -10.67
CA GLN A 272 -10.09 -18.98 -11.06
C GLN A 272 -9.51 -17.92 -11.98
N ILE A 273 -8.27 -17.47 -11.79
CA ILE A 273 -7.65 -16.51 -12.72
C ILE A 273 -7.39 -17.14 -14.08
N ALA A 274 -7.02 -18.43 -14.14
CA ALA A 274 -6.89 -19.15 -15.40
C ALA A 274 -8.22 -19.27 -16.14
N TYR A 275 -9.32 -19.39 -15.40
CA TYR A 275 -10.67 -19.47 -15.97
C TYR A 275 -11.19 -18.10 -16.43
N TYR A 276 -11.16 -17.08 -15.57
CA TYR A 276 -11.77 -15.78 -15.84
C TYR A 276 -10.88 -14.83 -16.65
N LEU A 277 -9.56 -14.87 -16.45
CA LEU A 277 -8.59 -13.94 -17.02
C LEU A 277 -7.36 -14.69 -17.57
N PRO A 278 -7.52 -15.61 -18.53
CA PRO A 278 -6.42 -16.45 -19.04
C PRO A 278 -5.25 -15.62 -19.59
N ASP A 279 -5.53 -14.50 -20.27
CA ASP A 279 -4.48 -13.62 -20.83
C ASP A 279 -3.62 -12.98 -19.74
N LEU A 280 -4.23 -12.58 -18.63
CA LEU A 280 -3.50 -12.02 -17.49
C LEU A 280 -2.57 -13.07 -16.88
N ARG A 281 -3.03 -14.35 -16.82
CA ARG A 281 -2.21 -15.46 -16.31
C ARG A 281 -1.03 -15.80 -17.22
N LEU A 282 -1.24 -15.76 -18.54
CA LEU A 282 -0.21 -16.09 -19.54
C LEU A 282 0.95 -15.09 -19.59
N GLN A 283 0.74 -13.87 -19.07
CA GLN A 283 1.80 -12.86 -19.01
C GLN A 283 2.87 -13.13 -17.93
N GLY A 284 2.77 -14.21 -17.14
CA GLY A 284 3.84 -14.78 -16.31
C GLY A 284 4.27 -13.92 -15.10
N ASP A 285 4.68 -12.69 -15.37
CA ASP A 285 5.25 -11.68 -14.46
C ASP A 285 4.16 -10.78 -13.83
N SER A 286 2.89 -11.03 -14.13
CA SER A 286 1.76 -10.16 -13.76
C SER A 286 1.09 -10.53 -12.44
N VAL A 287 1.45 -11.67 -11.82
CA VAL A 287 0.79 -12.20 -10.61
C VAL A 287 1.81 -12.40 -9.50
N ALA A 288 1.51 -11.88 -8.30
CA ALA A 288 2.35 -12.03 -7.11
C ALA A 288 1.57 -12.71 -5.99
N LEU A 289 2.23 -13.56 -5.21
CA LEU A 289 1.69 -14.11 -3.96
C LEU A 289 1.66 -13.01 -2.89
N LEU A 290 0.69 -13.08 -1.98
CA LEU A 290 0.71 -12.31 -0.74
C LEU A 290 1.12 -13.21 0.41
N TYR A 291 2.03 -12.73 1.25
CA TYR A 291 2.44 -13.44 2.46
C TYR A 291 2.65 -12.45 3.60
N GLU A 292 2.34 -12.86 4.82
CA GLU A 292 2.63 -12.05 6.01
C GLU A 292 3.71 -12.73 6.86
N THR A 293 4.72 -11.95 7.23
CA THR A 293 5.75 -12.38 8.20
C THR A 293 5.57 -11.73 9.57
N SER A 294 4.72 -10.71 9.67
CA SER A 294 4.42 -9.99 10.90
C SER A 294 3.09 -9.24 10.81
N ARG A 295 2.53 -8.92 11.99
CA ARG A 295 1.36 -8.05 12.17
C ARG A 295 1.71 -6.93 13.15
N GLY A 296 1.04 -5.79 13.01
CA GLY A 296 1.39 -4.57 13.74
C GLY A 296 2.61 -3.87 13.15
N CYS A 297 3.16 -2.89 13.88
CA CYS A 297 4.35 -2.15 13.44
C CYS A 297 5.33 -1.94 14.58
N TRP A 298 6.56 -2.48 14.44
CA TRP A 298 7.58 -2.39 15.49
C TRP A 298 7.98 -0.95 15.81
N TRP A 299 7.86 -0.03 14.84
CA TRP A 299 8.07 1.41 15.03
C TRP A 299 6.84 2.02 15.67
N GLY A 300 5.68 1.80 15.05
CA GLY A 300 4.42 2.41 15.43
C GLY A 300 4.01 2.15 16.87
N GLN A 301 4.27 0.94 17.38
CA GLN A 301 3.98 0.59 18.78
C GLN A 301 4.72 1.47 19.81
N LYS A 302 5.82 2.14 19.41
CA LYS A 302 6.60 3.06 20.25
C LYS A 302 6.46 4.52 19.82
N HIS A 303 6.39 4.73 18.51
CA HIS A 303 6.41 6.02 17.84
C HIS A 303 5.43 5.97 16.67
N HIS A 304 4.13 5.98 16.97
CA HIS A 304 3.09 5.92 15.94
C HIS A 304 3.23 7.12 14.99
N CYS A 305 3.47 6.83 13.70
CA CYS A 305 3.46 7.85 12.66
C CYS A 305 2.10 8.54 12.66
N THR A 306 2.08 9.87 12.72
CA THR A 306 0.86 10.63 13.05
C THR A 306 -0.28 10.49 12.03
N PHE A 307 0.05 10.15 10.79
CA PHE A 307 -0.90 9.92 9.69
C PHE A 307 -1.33 8.46 9.52
N CYS A 308 -0.66 7.50 10.14
CA CYS A 308 -0.79 6.10 9.76
C CYS A 308 -2.01 5.42 10.43
N GLY A 309 -3.08 5.16 9.67
CA GLY A 309 -4.23 4.37 10.13
C GLY A 309 -4.19 2.88 9.74
N ILE A 310 -3.02 2.35 9.34
CA ILE A 310 -2.92 1.03 8.69
C ILE A 310 -3.06 -0.16 9.65
N ASN A 311 -2.56 -0.05 10.88
CA ASN A 311 -2.64 -1.12 11.88
C ASN A 311 -3.94 -1.03 12.68
N VAL A 312 -5.04 -1.26 11.95
CA VAL A 312 -6.42 -1.25 12.43
C VAL A 312 -6.57 -2.24 13.60
N GLY A 313 -7.14 -1.80 14.72
CA GLY A 313 -7.45 -2.65 15.89
C GLY A 313 -6.28 -2.97 16.84
N SER A 314 -5.05 -3.12 16.35
CA SER A 314 -3.86 -3.37 17.20
C SER A 314 -2.54 -2.99 16.53
N ILE A 315 -1.84 -2.00 17.10
CA ILE A 315 -0.47 -1.65 16.68
C ILE A 315 0.62 -2.57 17.25
N VAL A 316 0.26 -3.44 18.20
CA VAL A 316 1.17 -4.37 18.87
C VAL A 316 1.86 -5.26 17.84
N PHE A 317 3.19 -5.24 17.85
CA PHE A 317 3.99 -5.95 16.86
C PHE A 317 4.18 -7.42 17.24
N ARG A 318 3.91 -8.32 16.30
CA ARG A 318 4.10 -9.77 16.38
C ARG A 318 4.71 -10.25 15.07
N GLN A 319 5.57 -11.27 15.11
CA GLN A 319 6.24 -11.78 13.92
C GLN A 319 6.30 -13.31 13.97
N LYS A 320 6.44 -13.91 12.79
CA LYS A 320 6.83 -15.31 12.66
C LYS A 320 8.31 -15.50 13.02
N SER A 321 8.70 -16.73 13.31
CA SER A 321 10.11 -17.10 13.34
C SER A 321 10.70 -17.19 11.92
N PRO A 322 12.01 -16.94 11.73
CA PRO A 322 12.67 -17.18 10.44
C PRO A 322 12.45 -18.60 9.92
N GLU A 323 12.45 -19.60 10.80
CA GLU A 323 12.25 -21.00 10.48
C GLU A 323 10.86 -21.23 9.88
N ARG A 324 9.83 -20.61 10.47
CA ARG A 324 8.47 -20.68 9.96
C ARG A 324 8.33 -20.00 8.60
N VAL A 325 8.93 -18.83 8.43
CA VAL A 325 8.93 -18.11 7.15
C VAL A 325 9.62 -18.95 6.07
N MET A 326 10.78 -19.53 6.36
CA MET A 326 11.49 -20.40 5.42
C MET A 326 10.69 -21.66 5.07
N ALA A 327 9.96 -22.25 6.02
CA ALA A 327 9.10 -23.40 5.73
C ALA A 327 7.95 -23.04 4.78
N ASP A 328 7.27 -21.92 5.03
CA ASP A 328 6.17 -21.45 4.18
C ASP A 328 6.68 -21.07 2.78
N LEU A 329 7.81 -20.36 2.67
CA LEU A 329 8.38 -19.96 1.37
C LEU A 329 8.87 -21.16 0.56
N ARG A 330 9.40 -22.22 1.19
CA ARG A 330 9.72 -23.47 0.49
C ARG A 330 8.46 -24.13 -0.08
N ALA A 331 7.38 -24.21 0.71
CA ALA A 331 6.11 -24.75 0.23
C ALA A 331 5.54 -23.93 -0.94
N PHE A 332 5.67 -22.61 -0.91
CA PHE A 332 5.31 -21.75 -2.04
C PHE A 332 6.19 -21.97 -3.27
N ALA A 333 7.51 -22.10 -3.10
CA ALA A 333 8.41 -22.37 -4.22
C ALA A 333 8.11 -23.73 -4.89
N GLU A 334 7.69 -24.73 -4.11
CA GLU A 334 7.29 -26.04 -4.62
C GLU A 334 5.95 -26.00 -5.36
N THR A 335 4.97 -25.25 -4.85
CA THR A 335 3.60 -25.23 -5.40
C THR A 335 3.42 -24.19 -6.51
N TYR A 336 4.08 -23.04 -6.38
CA TYR A 336 3.97 -21.86 -7.21
C TYR A 336 5.37 -21.35 -7.61
N PRO A 337 6.13 -22.11 -8.40
CA PRO A 337 7.49 -21.74 -8.76
C PRO A 337 7.53 -20.43 -9.58
N ALA A 338 8.63 -19.68 -9.45
CA ALA A 338 8.90 -18.45 -10.19
C ALA A 338 7.80 -17.39 -10.01
N GLN A 339 7.38 -17.17 -8.76
CA GLN A 339 6.43 -16.12 -8.41
C GLN A 339 7.11 -15.03 -7.58
N GLU A 340 6.66 -13.80 -7.76
CA GLU A 340 6.94 -12.73 -6.80
C GLU A 340 6.15 -12.98 -5.50
N VAL A 341 6.76 -12.68 -4.36
CA VAL A 341 6.10 -12.72 -3.05
C VAL A 341 6.10 -11.31 -2.48
N TYR A 342 4.92 -10.73 -2.41
CA TYR A 342 4.70 -9.42 -1.83
C TYR A 342 4.32 -9.56 -0.35
N MET A 343 5.20 -9.04 0.51
CA MET A 343 5.05 -9.16 1.95
C MET A 343 4.05 -8.12 2.46
N ALA A 344 2.95 -8.57 3.04
CA ALA A 344 1.85 -7.71 3.51
C ALA A 344 2.17 -6.96 4.82
N ASP A 345 3.36 -7.18 5.37
CA ASP A 345 3.89 -6.55 6.58
C ASP A 345 3.88 -5.02 6.49
N SER A 346 3.48 -4.34 7.56
CA SER A 346 3.61 -2.87 7.65
C SER A 346 5.08 -2.40 7.60
N ALA A 347 5.99 -3.25 8.09
CA ALA A 347 7.43 -3.08 7.98
C ALA A 347 8.10 -4.42 8.27
N MET A 348 9.10 -4.80 7.46
CA MET A 348 9.88 -6.00 7.70
C MET A 348 10.43 -6.02 9.15
N PRO A 349 10.35 -7.16 9.84
CA PRO A 349 10.95 -7.31 11.15
C PRO A 349 12.44 -6.98 11.15
N ARG A 350 12.88 -6.06 12.03
CA ARG A 350 14.28 -5.59 12.08
C ARG A 350 15.31 -6.71 12.24
N GLY A 351 14.94 -7.79 12.94
CA GLY A 351 15.81 -8.94 13.15
C GLY A 351 16.17 -9.67 11.86
N TYR A 352 15.30 -9.60 10.84
CA TYR A 352 15.41 -10.41 9.62
C TYR A 352 16.62 -10.10 8.77
N LEU A 353 17.15 -8.88 8.83
CA LEU A 353 18.44 -8.53 8.20
C LEU A 353 19.58 -9.46 8.65
N ARG A 354 19.52 -9.98 9.88
CA ARG A 354 20.54 -10.87 10.47
C ARG A 354 20.10 -12.32 10.58
N THR A 355 18.81 -12.61 10.46
CA THR A 355 18.27 -13.96 10.71
C THR A 355 17.66 -14.59 9.46
N LEU A 356 16.68 -13.94 8.83
CA LEU A 356 15.95 -14.48 7.68
C LEU A 356 16.70 -14.28 6.36
N LEU A 357 17.16 -13.06 6.07
CA LEU A 357 17.80 -12.76 4.79
C LEU A 357 19.05 -13.62 4.51
N PRO A 358 19.93 -13.90 5.50
CA PRO A 358 21.02 -14.86 5.30
C PRO A 358 20.54 -16.26 4.88
N GLN A 359 19.44 -16.74 5.47
CA GLN A 359 18.86 -18.05 5.10
C GLN A 359 18.28 -18.05 3.69
N LEU A 360 17.68 -16.93 3.25
CA LEU A 360 17.19 -16.77 1.88
C LEU A 360 18.34 -16.78 0.86
N ILE A 361 19.44 -16.08 1.16
CA ILE A 361 20.65 -16.07 0.33
C ILE A 361 21.20 -17.49 0.14
N GLU A 362 21.25 -18.27 1.21
CA GLU A 362 21.74 -19.66 1.16
C GLU A 362 20.77 -20.59 0.42
N ALA A 363 19.46 -20.42 0.63
CA ALA A 363 18.45 -21.31 0.07
C ALA A 363 18.22 -21.12 -1.44
N GLN A 364 18.46 -19.92 -1.98
CA GLN A 364 18.27 -19.58 -3.40
C GLN A 364 16.93 -20.07 -3.95
N LEU A 365 15.85 -19.79 -3.22
CA LEU A 365 14.50 -20.18 -3.64
C LEU A 365 14.15 -19.48 -4.97
N PRO A 366 13.40 -20.14 -5.88
CA PRO A 366 12.92 -19.54 -7.13
C PRO A 366 11.73 -18.60 -6.87
N LEU A 367 11.92 -17.63 -5.97
CA LEU A 367 10.96 -16.63 -5.52
C LEU A 367 11.68 -15.29 -5.36
N SER A 368 11.07 -14.20 -5.83
CA SER A 368 11.59 -12.84 -5.63
C SER A 368 10.69 -12.09 -4.66
N ILE A 369 11.27 -11.34 -3.72
CA ILE A 369 10.52 -10.79 -2.58
C ILE A 369 10.39 -9.27 -2.66
N CYS A 370 9.21 -8.75 -2.31
CA CYS A 370 8.99 -7.33 -2.03
C CYS A 370 8.70 -7.11 -0.53
N TYR A 371 9.30 -6.07 0.05
CA TYR A 371 9.10 -5.70 1.46
C TYR A 371 8.89 -4.21 1.67
N ALA A 372 7.90 -3.84 2.48
CA ALA A 372 7.85 -2.53 3.11
C ALA A 372 8.87 -2.40 4.24
N GLN A 373 9.53 -1.25 4.37
CA GLN A 373 10.60 -1.05 5.34
C GLN A 373 10.75 0.42 5.77
N LYS A 374 11.22 0.67 7.00
CA LYS A 374 11.65 2.03 7.38
C LYS A 374 12.96 2.38 6.69
N ALA A 375 13.07 3.61 6.18
CA ALA A 375 14.17 4.06 5.32
C ALA A 375 15.58 4.15 5.95
N ASN A 376 15.76 3.80 7.23
CA ASN A 376 17.04 3.91 7.94
C ASN A 376 17.96 2.70 7.68
N LEU A 377 18.21 2.39 6.41
CA LEU A 377 19.07 1.26 6.00
C LEU A 377 20.49 1.74 5.68
N SER A 378 21.48 0.96 6.10
CA SER A 378 22.88 1.15 5.71
C SER A 378 23.17 0.52 4.34
N LEU A 379 24.31 0.87 3.72
CA LEU A 379 24.77 0.22 2.48
C LEU A 379 24.83 -1.31 2.62
N SER A 380 25.32 -1.82 3.76
CA SER A 380 25.36 -3.26 4.03
C SER A 380 23.97 -3.90 4.13
N ASP A 381 22.98 -3.18 4.67
CA ASP A 381 21.60 -3.68 4.74
C ASP A 381 21.00 -3.78 3.33
N VAL A 382 21.20 -2.74 2.50
CA VAL A 382 20.74 -2.70 1.10
C VAL A 382 21.40 -3.80 0.26
N LEU A 383 22.70 -4.04 0.44
CA LEU A 383 23.41 -5.16 -0.18
C LEU A 383 22.85 -6.53 0.25
N THR A 384 22.52 -6.67 1.53
CA THR A 384 21.94 -7.92 2.06
C THR A 384 20.57 -8.18 1.46
N LEU A 385 19.73 -7.15 1.37
CA LEU A 385 18.42 -7.23 0.69
C LEU A 385 18.56 -7.67 -0.77
N LYS A 386 19.46 -7.02 -1.53
CA LYS A 386 19.68 -7.37 -2.94
C LYS A 386 20.17 -8.81 -3.13
N LYS A 387 21.10 -9.28 -2.26
CA LYS A 387 21.61 -10.66 -2.32
C LYS A 387 20.54 -11.70 -1.98
N ALA A 388 19.58 -11.35 -1.14
CA ALA A 388 18.45 -12.20 -0.75
C ALA A 388 17.32 -12.20 -1.79
N ASP A 389 17.57 -11.69 -2.99
CA ASP A 389 16.58 -11.49 -4.06
C ASP A 389 15.33 -10.69 -3.64
N VAL A 390 15.53 -9.73 -2.74
CA VAL A 390 14.54 -8.68 -2.51
C VAL A 390 14.64 -7.70 -3.68
N TYR A 391 13.73 -7.82 -4.64
CA TYR A 391 13.77 -7.06 -5.89
C TYR A 391 13.25 -5.62 -5.72
N LEU A 392 12.29 -5.44 -4.80
CA LEU A 392 11.64 -4.16 -4.51
C LEU A 392 11.55 -3.93 -3.01
N VAL A 393 11.89 -2.72 -2.58
CA VAL A 393 11.63 -2.26 -1.21
C VAL A 393 10.69 -1.06 -1.26
N GLU A 394 9.73 -1.03 -0.35
CA GLU A 394 8.84 0.11 -0.16
C GLU A 394 9.25 0.91 1.07
N PRO A 395 10.19 1.88 0.93
CA PRO A 395 10.64 2.64 2.07
C PRO A 395 9.68 3.77 2.42
N GLY A 396 9.40 3.93 3.71
CA GLY A 396 8.67 5.10 4.22
C GLY A 396 9.50 6.39 4.21
N ILE A 397 9.84 6.92 3.03
CA ILE A 397 10.61 8.16 2.83
C ILE A 397 9.77 9.39 3.19
N GLU A 398 8.58 9.54 2.58
CA GLU A 398 7.58 10.61 2.77
C GLU A 398 8.01 12.06 2.52
N SER A 399 9.26 12.44 2.81
CA SER A 399 9.73 13.82 2.69
C SER A 399 11.26 13.92 2.71
N PHE A 400 11.78 15.02 2.14
CA PHE A 400 13.17 15.47 2.33
C PHE A 400 13.28 16.72 3.22
N SER A 401 12.25 17.04 4.01
CA SER A 401 12.35 17.98 5.13
C SER A 401 12.38 17.23 6.46
N SER A 402 13.44 17.43 7.24
CA SER A 402 13.55 16.88 8.59
C SER A 402 12.49 17.43 9.57
N ASN A 403 11.98 18.64 9.32
CA ASN A 403 10.89 19.21 10.12
C ASN A 403 9.57 18.46 9.85
N LEU A 404 9.24 18.21 8.57
CA LEU A 404 8.07 17.39 8.20
C LEU A 404 8.17 15.96 8.74
N LEU A 405 9.34 15.32 8.61
CA LEU A 405 9.57 13.97 9.15
C LEU A 405 9.39 13.91 10.68
N ALA A 406 9.79 14.97 11.39
CA ALA A 406 9.59 15.08 12.83
C ALA A 406 8.09 15.25 13.19
N ARG A 407 7.36 16.12 12.47
CA ARG A 407 5.91 16.31 12.62
C ARG A 407 5.13 15.03 12.36
N MET A 408 5.58 14.22 11.39
CA MET A 408 5.01 12.90 11.11
C MET A 408 5.41 11.80 12.09
N ASN A 409 6.29 12.10 13.07
CA ASN A 409 6.87 11.12 13.99
C ASN A 409 7.54 9.92 13.29
N LYS A 410 8.20 10.17 12.14
CA LYS A 410 8.84 9.11 11.34
C LYS A 410 10.16 8.64 11.94
N GLY A 411 10.78 9.44 12.83
CA GLY A 411 12.09 9.14 13.40
C GLY A 411 13.18 8.99 12.34
N LEU A 412 13.13 9.84 11.31
CA LEU A 412 14.08 9.94 10.21
C LEU A 412 14.50 11.40 10.06
N ARG A 413 15.70 11.60 9.50
CA ARG A 413 16.18 12.88 8.98
C ARG A 413 16.23 12.84 7.46
N ALA A 414 16.15 13.99 6.83
CA ALA A 414 16.17 14.15 5.38
C ALA A 414 17.43 13.51 4.75
N TRP A 415 18.59 13.69 5.40
CA TRP A 415 19.84 13.09 4.91
C TRP A 415 19.78 11.56 4.85
N GLU A 416 19.11 10.88 5.79
CA GLU A 416 19.00 9.41 5.79
C GLU A 416 18.21 8.91 4.58
N ASN A 417 17.14 9.63 4.20
CA ASN A 417 16.36 9.30 3.01
C ASN A 417 17.20 9.45 1.73
N ILE A 418 18.02 10.50 1.62
CA ILE A 418 18.94 10.70 0.49
C ILE A 418 19.98 9.57 0.44
N MET A 419 20.52 9.16 1.58
CA MET A 419 21.48 8.06 1.64
C MET A 419 20.86 6.74 1.18
N LEU A 420 19.63 6.43 1.57
CA LEU A 420 18.94 5.23 1.07
C LEU A 420 18.80 5.25 -0.45
N LEU A 421 18.36 6.36 -1.05
CA LEU A 421 18.25 6.48 -2.50
C LEU A 421 19.60 6.28 -3.20
N ARG A 422 20.70 6.79 -2.62
CA ARG A 422 22.06 6.58 -3.12
C ARG A 422 22.50 5.12 -3.03
N TYR A 423 22.26 4.47 -1.89
CA TYR A 423 22.63 3.07 -1.71
C TYR A 423 21.84 2.16 -2.66
N ALA A 424 20.53 2.40 -2.80
CA ALA A 424 19.69 1.66 -3.72
C ALA A 424 20.17 1.81 -5.17
N ARG A 425 20.53 3.05 -5.58
CA ARG A 425 21.12 3.30 -6.90
C ARG A 425 22.45 2.58 -7.09
N ALA A 426 23.34 2.59 -6.11
CA ALA A 426 24.65 1.93 -6.17
C ALA A 426 24.55 0.40 -6.25
N VAL A 427 23.57 -0.19 -5.57
CA VAL A 427 23.38 -1.65 -5.50
C VAL A 427 22.47 -2.19 -6.61
N GLY A 428 21.71 -1.33 -7.28
CA GLY A 428 20.67 -1.74 -8.23
C GLY A 428 19.45 -2.36 -7.54
N LEU A 429 19.07 -1.82 -6.38
CA LEU A 429 17.83 -2.18 -5.66
C LEU A 429 16.72 -1.20 -6.05
N SER A 430 15.56 -1.72 -6.47
CA SER A 430 14.41 -0.87 -6.79
C SER A 430 13.70 -0.43 -5.53
N LEU A 431 13.26 0.83 -5.50
CA LEU A 431 12.45 1.41 -4.43
C LEU A 431 11.08 1.84 -4.95
N ALA A 432 10.03 1.65 -4.18
CA ALA A 432 8.72 2.25 -4.42
C ALA A 432 8.31 3.09 -3.20
N TRP A 433 8.21 4.39 -3.36
CA TRP A 433 7.96 5.30 -2.24
C TRP A 433 7.09 6.47 -2.67
N ASN A 434 6.44 7.10 -1.68
CA ASN A 434 5.57 8.24 -1.85
C ASN A 434 6.11 9.46 -1.09
N MET A 435 5.68 10.64 -1.53
CA MET A 435 5.91 11.91 -0.84
C MET A 435 4.59 12.47 -0.32
N LEU A 436 4.57 12.91 0.94
CA LEU A 436 3.38 13.47 1.58
C LEU A 436 3.47 14.99 1.70
N TRP A 437 2.33 15.67 1.53
CA TRP A 437 2.18 17.10 1.78
C TRP A 437 0.85 17.39 2.51
N GLY A 438 0.69 18.61 3.01
CA GLY A 438 -0.50 18.99 3.77
C GLY A 438 -0.45 18.54 5.23
N ILE A 439 0.73 18.55 5.84
CA ILE A 439 0.93 18.05 7.21
C ILE A 439 0.57 19.16 8.21
N PRO A 440 -0.19 18.87 9.30
CA PRO A 440 -0.47 19.83 10.36
C PRO A 440 0.78 20.58 10.86
N GLY A 441 0.70 21.90 10.75
CA GLY A 441 1.75 22.85 11.10
C GLY A 441 2.93 22.89 10.13
N ASP A 442 2.83 22.34 8.92
CA ASP A 442 3.88 22.48 7.91
C ASP A 442 4.22 23.96 7.60
N GLU A 443 5.43 24.19 7.09
CA GLU A 443 5.95 25.53 6.85
C GLU A 443 6.39 25.69 5.39
N ARG A 444 6.33 26.93 4.87
CA ARG A 444 6.81 27.26 3.52
C ARG A 444 8.25 26.77 3.27
N GLY A 445 9.13 26.95 4.27
CA GLY A 445 10.53 26.57 4.18
C GLY A 445 10.76 25.08 3.93
N ASP A 446 9.84 24.22 4.39
CA ASP A 446 9.91 22.77 4.16
C ASP A 446 9.88 22.43 2.67
N TYR A 447 8.98 23.09 1.94
CA TYR A 447 8.76 22.85 0.51
C TYR A 447 9.76 23.59 -0.37
N GLU A 448 10.16 24.81 0.02
CA GLU A 448 11.20 25.57 -0.68
C GLU A 448 12.58 24.89 -0.60
N GLN A 449 12.93 24.30 0.54
CA GLN A 449 14.13 23.49 0.68
C GLN A 449 14.10 22.28 -0.26
N MET A 450 12.97 21.56 -0.33
CA MET A 450 12.81 20.44 -1.25
C MET A 450 12.91 20.88 -2.71
N LEU A 451 12.28 21.99 -3.10
CA LEU A 451 12.37 22.55 -4.46
C LEU A 451 13.82 22.87 -4.88
N ALA A 452 14.65 23.34 -3.96
CA ALA A 452 16.07 23.58 -4.23
C ALA A 452 16.87 22.27 -4.37
N LEU A 453 16.46 21.22 -3.65
CA LEU A 453 17.16 19.94 -3.59
C LEU A 453 16.86 19.02 -4.77
N LEU A 454 15.57 18.88 -5.16
CA LEU A 454 15.10 17.88 -6.12
C LEU A 454 15.85 17.87 -7.47
N PRO A 455 16.14 19.04 -8.11
CA PRO A 455 16.88 19.04 -9.37
C PRO A 455 18.26 18.37 -9.29
N LEU A 456 18.87 18.36 -8.10
CA LEU A 456 20.19 17.78 -7.86
C LEU A 456 20.14 16.24 -7.76
N MET A 457 18.95 15.66 -7.56
CA MET A 457 18.73 14.25 -7.28
C MET A 457 18.17 13.47 -8.48
N HIS A 458 18.12 14.06 -9.67
CA HIS A 458 17.55 13.43 -10.87
C HIS A 458 18.20 12.11 -11.30
N HIS A 459 19.43 11.81 -10.85
CA HIS A 459 20.12 10.53 -11.05
C HIS A 459 19.77 9.46 -10.01
N LEU A 460 18.94 9.79 -9.02
CA LEU A 460 18.39 8.90 -8.00
C LEU A 460 16.92 8.60 -8.31
N GLN A 461 16.39 7.49 -7.77
CA GLN A 461 15.05 7.03 -8.11
C GLN A 461 13.96 7.98 -7.56
N PRO A 462 13.02 8.47 -8.41
CA PRO A 462 11.95 9.38 -8.00
C PRO A 462 10.87 8.69 -7.17
N THR A 463 10.03 9.51 -6.53
CA THR A 463 8.78 9.07 -5.89
C THR A 463 7.76 8.63 -6.95
N GLY A 464 6.88 7.70 -6.58
CA GLY A 464 5.71 7.32 -7.38
C GLY A 464 4.61 8.38 -7.36
N ALA A 465 4.43 9.08 -6.23
CA ALA A 465 3.37 10.07 -6.07
C ALA A 465 3.74 11.22 -5.11
N LEU A 466 3.05 12.35 -5.28
CA LEU A 466 2.91 13.42 -4.29
C LEU A 466 1.46 13.38 -3.77
N ALA A 467 1.27 12.79 -2.59
CA ALA A 467 -0.04 12.54 -2.00
C ALA A 467 -0.33 13.54 -0.88
N HIS A 468 -1.55 14.08 -0.87
CA HIS A 468 -2.04 14.89 0.24
C HIS A 468 -2.37 14.01 1.45
N LEU A 469 -2.16 14.53 2.66
CA LEU A 469 -2.52 13.88 3.91
C LEU A 469 -4.01 13.53 3.97
N ILE A 470 -4.31 12.25 4.21
CA ILE A 470 -5.66 11.79 4.53
C ILE A 470 -5.74 11.56 6.05
N ILE A 471 -6.84 12.01 6.67
CA ILE A 471 -7.13 11.70 8.07
C ILE A 471 -7.83 10.34 8.12
N ASP A 472 -7.08 9.30 8.48
CA ASP A 472 -7.61 7.94 8.62
C ASP A 472 -8.10 7.68 10.06
N ARG A 473 -9.20 6.92 10.22
CA ARG A 473 -9.85 6.59 11.51
C ARG A 473 -8.89 6.14 12.61
N PHE A 474 -7.86 5.37 12.29
CA PHE A 474 -6.96 4.81 13.31
C PHE A 474 -5.62 5.54 13.37
N SER A 475 -5.51 6.69 12.71
CA SER A 475 -4.33 7.54 12.81
C SER A 475 -4.35 8.38 14.09
N PRO A 476 -3.19 8.77 14.63
CA PRO A 476 -3.12 9.71 15.74
C PRO A 476 -3.85 11.04 15.48
N TYR A 477 -3.89 11.52 14.22
CA TYR A 477 -4.67 12.72 13.87
C TYR A 477 -6.19 12.54 14.08
N PHE A 478 -6.71 11.32 13.96
CA PHE A 478 -8.12 11.04 14.24
C PHE A 478 -8.35 10.71 15.72
N GLN A 479 -7.46 9.92 16.34
CA GLN A 479 -7.66 9.43 17.70
C GLN A 479 -7.37 10.50 18.77
N HIS A 480 -6.45 11.43 18.47
CA HIS A 480 -6.02 12.50 19.38
C HIS A 480 -5.95 13.85 18.64
N PRO A 481 -7.06 14.30 18.00
CA PRO A 481 -7.04 15.46 17.11
C PRO A 481 -6.58 16.74 17.82
N GLU A 482 -6.91 16.91 19.09
CA GLU A 482 -6.52 18.04 19.93
C GLU A 482 -5.00 18.17 20.10
N ALA A 483 -4.27 17.06 20.14
CA ALA A 483 -2.82 17.05 20.30
C ALA A 483 -2.09 17.63 19.07
N TYR A 484 -2.77 17.70 17.93
CA TYR A 484 -2.23 18.15 16.64
C TYR A 484 -2.94 19.38 16.08
N GLY A 485 -3.83 20.01 16.86
CA GLY A 485 -4.61 21.16 16.41
C GLY A 485 -5.63 20.84 15.31
N VAL A 486 -5.99 19.55 15.16
CA VAL A 486 -6.98 19.06 14.20
C VAL A 486 -8.38 19.24 14.80
N ARG A 487 -9.32 19.75 14.01
CA ARG A 487 -10.70 20.06 14.44
C ARG A 487 -11.70 19.68 13.35
N ASN A 488 -12.99 19.63 13.69
CA ASN A 488 -14.08 19.39 12.75
C ASN A 488 -13.88 18.14 11.87
N VAL A 489 -13.37 17.06 12.49
CA VAL A 489 -13.14 15.78 11.82
C VAL A 489 -14.50 15.22 11.39
N THR A 490 -14.72 15.08 10.08
CA THR A 490 -15.98 14.58 9.51
C THR A 490 -15.72 13.61 8.36
N PRO A 491 -16.56 12.59 8.16
CA PRO A 491 -16.44 11.65 7.05
C PRO A 491 -16.36 12.36 5.70
N TYR A 492 -15.62 11.78 4.76
CA TYR A 492 -15.64 12.26 3.37
C TYR A 492 -17.08 12.29 2.82
N ALA A 493 -17.41 13.36 2.09
CA ALA A 493 -18.75 13.58 1.53
C ALA A 493 -19.19 12.46 0.58
N SER A 494 -18.26 11.70 0.03
CA SER A 494 -18.53 10.53 -0.80
C SER A 494 -19.14 9.36 -0.04
N TYR A 495 -18.92 9.21 1.27
CA TYR A 495 -19.62 8.22 2.07
C TYR A 495 -21.14 8.46 2.02
N ALA A 496 -21.57 9.73 2.13
CA ALA A 496 -22.98 10.10 1.97
C ALA A 496 -23.51 9.86 0.55
N ALA A 497 -22.64 9.74 -0.45
CA ALA A 497 -23.03 9.48 -1.82
C ALA A 497 -23.25 8.00 -2.12
N VAL A 498 -22.65 7.08 -1.34
CA VAL A 498 -22.67 5.63 -1.61
C VAL A 498 -23.43 4.81 -0.57
N TYR A 499 -23.85 5.41 0.54
CA TYR A 499 -24.66 4.78 1.58
C TYR A 499 -26.06 5.39 1.65
N PRO A 500 -27.08 4.64 2.10
CA PRO A 500 -28.46 5.10 2.13
C PRO A 500 -28.66 6.23 3.16
N PRO A 501 -29.68 7.09 2.99
CA PRO A 501 -30.05 8.09 3.99
C PRO A 501 -30.27 7.45 5.36
N GLY A 502 -29.68 8.05 6.41
CA GLY A 502 -29.76 7.55 7.78
C GLY A 502 -28.68 6.54 8.17
N ALA A 503 -27.79 6.14 7.24
CA ALA A 503 -26.61 5.33 7.58
C ALA A 503 -25.68 6.07 8.57
N ASP A 504 -25.11 5.32 9.51
CA ASP A 504 -24.15 5.85 10.50
C ASP A 504 -22.77 6.05 9.84
N LEU A 505 -22.62 7.14 9.08
CA LEU A 505 -21.40 7.45 8.34
C LEU A 505 -20.18 7.61 9.26
N GLU A 506 -20.40 8.11 10.48
CA GLU A 506 -19.38 8.25 11.51
C GLU A 506 -18.84 6.91 12.03
N LYS A 507 -19.53 5.80 11.77
CA LYS A 507 -19.01 4.45 12.00
C LYS A 507 -18.59 3.74 10.72
N LEU A 508 -19.18 4.06 9.57
CA LEU A 508 -18.83 3.43 8.30
C LEU A 508 -17.55 3.97 7.66
N ALA A 509 -17.21 5.24 7.92
CA ALA A 509 -16.12 5.90 7.24
C ALA A 509 -14.74 5.45 7.76
N PHE A 510 -13.79 5.29 6.84
CA PHE A 510 -12.38 5.11 7.17
C PHE A 510 -11.59 6.40 6.97
N HIS A 511 -11.98 7.21 5.97
CA HIS A 511 -11.31 8.47 5.62
C HIS A 511 -12.15 9.70 5.98
N PHE A 512 -11.49 10.73 6.50
CA PHE A 512 -12.07 11.94 7.05
C PHE A 512 -11.42 13.21 6.50
N VAL A 513 -12.20 14.29 6.41
CA VAL A 513 -11.71 15.67 6.27
C VAL A 513 -11.66 16.31 7.65
N ALA A 514 -10.76 17.27 7.84
CA ALA A 514 -10.64 18.03 9.08
C ALA A 514 -9.99 19.39 8.83
N ASP A 515 -10.20 20.32 9.76
CA ASP A 515 -9.60 21.65 9.77
C ASP A 515 -8.33 21.65 10.64
N TYR A 516 -7.22 22.17 10.12
CA TYR A 516 -5.96 22.33 10.85
C TYR A 516 -5.09 23.42 10.21
N GLU A 517 -4.16 23.98 10.98
CA GLU A 517 -3.18 24.91 10.43
C GLU A 517 -2.21 24.18 9.51
N CYS A 518 -2.05 24.70 8.29
CA CYS A 518 -1.25 24.08 7.25
C CYS A 518 -0.81 25.17 6.26
N ALA A 519 0.47 25.52 6.26
CA ALA A 519 1.00 26.51 5.33
C ALA A 519 0.81 26.06 3.87
N SER A 520 1.05 24.78 3.55
CA SER A 520 0.97 24.30 2.15
C SER A 520 -0.40 24.49 1.50
N HIS A 521 -1.49 24.47 2.28
CA HIS A 521 -2.84 24.76 1.77
C HIS A 521 -2.99 26.21 1.27
N GLN A 522 -2.11 27.12 1.72
CA GLN A 522 -2.07 28.53 1.32
C GLN A 522 -0.92 28.82 0.34
N LEU A 523 -0.26 27.79 -0.20
CA LEU A 523 0.91 27.92 -1.08
C LEU A 523 0.71 27.21 -2.43
N PRO A 524 -0.38 27.47 -3.18
CA PRO A 524 -0.67 26.76 -4.42
C PRO A 524 0.47 26.85 -5.45
N ASP A 525 1.13 28.00 -5.58
CA ASP A 525 2.24 28.19 -6.52
C ASP A 525 3.48 27.33 -6.16
N VAL A 526 3.75 27.17 -4.86
CA VAL A 526 4.87 26.35 -4.38
C VAL A 526 4.57 24.87 -4.62
N MET A 527 3.35 24.43 -4.32
CA MET A 527 2.92 23.04 -4.53
C MET A 527 2.85 22.69 -6.01
N GLU A 528 2.41 23.61 -6.87
CA GLU A 528 2.43 23.41 -8.31
C GLU A 528 3.86 23.23 -8.84
N ARG A 529 4.79 24.11 -8.43
CA ARG A 529 6.21 23.98 -8.81
C ARG A 529 6.80 22.66 -8.32
N LEU A 530 6.45 22.23 -7.11
CA LEU A 530 6.91 20.94 -6.57
C LEU A 530 6.38 19.78 -7.41
N ALA A 531 5.09 19.78 -7.74
CA ALA A 531 4.49 18.76 -8.60
C ALA A 531 5.11 18.75 -10.01
N GLN A 532 5.40 19.93 -10.59
CA GLN A 532 6.08 20.04 -11.88
C GLN A 532 7.50 19.46 -11.83
N GLU A 533 8.27 19.77 -10.78
CA GLU A 533 9.63 19.25 -10.60
C GLU A 533 9.62 17.73 -10.42
N LEU A 534 8.71 17.18 -9.60
CA LEU A 534 8.56 15.73 -9.44
C LEU A 534 8.19 15.04 -10.76
N ARG A 535 7.29 15.62 -11.57
CA ARG A 535 6.98 15.10 -12.91
C ARG A 535 8.20 15.16 -13.84
N ALA A 536 9.02 16.21 -13.75
CA ALA A 536 10.26 16.31 -14.52
C ALA A 536 11.28 15.25 -14.10
N TRP A 537 11.39 14.98 -12.79
CA TRP A 537 12.22 13.91 -12.24
C TRP A 537 11.74 12.53 -12.72
N GLN A 538 10.44 12.23 -12.62
CA GLN A 538 9.84 10.98 -13.10
C GLN A 538 10.08 10.75 -14.60
N LYS A 539 9.96 11.78 -15.44
CA LYS A 539 10.24 11.68 -16.89
C LYS A 539 11.68 11.29 -17.23
N ARG A 540 12.64 11.56 -16.33
CA ARG A 540 14.04 11.14 -16.49
C ARG A 540 14.27 9.67 -16.10
N TRP A 541 13.23 9.00 -15.61
CA TRP A 541 13.22 7.59 -15.22
C TRP A 541 12.13 6.81 -15.98
N PRO A 542 12.18 6.74 -17.33
CA PRO A 542 11.23 5.92 -18.05
C PRO A 542 11.43 4.43 -17.69
N PRO A 543 10.33 3.65 -17.56
CA PRO A 543 10.43 2.23 -17.27
C PRO A 543 11.34 1.49 -18.26
N GLY A 544 12.25 0.65 -17.75
CA GLY A 544 13.14 -0.18 -18.57
C GLY A 544 14.27 0.58 -19.30
N SER A 545 14.56 1.83 -18.93
CA SER A 545 15.60 2.61 -19.60
C SER A 545 16.99 2.41 -18.99
N ASP A 546 17.98 2.14 -19.85
CA ASP A 546 19.41 2.14 -19.50
C ASP A 546 20.05 3.53 -19.56
N ALA A 547 19.34 4.53 -20.09
CA ALA A 547 19.84 5.88 -20.32
C ALA A 547 19.53 6.84 -19.15
N LEU A 548 19.63 6.35 -17.92
CA LEU A 548 19.35 7.13 -16.72
C LEU A 548 20.45 8.17 -16.48
N ALA A 549 20.07 9.31 -15.89
CA ALA A 549 21.05 10.29 -15.44
C ALA A 549 22.02 9.65 -14.43
N VAL A 550 23.27 10.10 -14.48
CA VAL A 550 24.39 9.54 -13.71
C VAL A 550 25.05 10.66 -12.92
N LEU A 551 25.34 10.37 -11.65
CA LEU A 551 26.33 11.06 -10.85
C LEU A 551 27.13 9.97 -10.13
N HIS A 552 28.27 9.58 -10.68
CA HIS A 552 28.94 8.35 -10.29
C HIS A 552 30.46 8.48 -10.34
N VAL A 553 31.15 7.94 -9.33
CA VAL A 553 32.61 7.97 -9.19
C VAL A 553 33.17 6.56 -9.39
N ILE A 554 34.17 6.44 -10.28
CA ILE A 554 34.93 5.19 -10.49
C ILE A 554 36.42 5.39 -10.18
N PRO A 555 37.15 4.35 -9.80
CA PRO A 555 38.60 4.42 -9.67
C PRO A 555 39.28 4.55 -11.05
N SER A 556 40.36 5.32 -11.13
CA SER A 556 41.19 5.50 -12.33
C SER A 556 42.66 5.71 -11.95
N GLY A 557 43.41 4.60 -11.85
CA GLY A 557 44.78 4.61 -11.33
C GLY A 557 44.83 5.07 -9.88
N GLU A 558 45.63 6.09 -9.58
CA GLU A 558 45.73 6.71 -8.25
C GLU A 558 44.69 7.82 -8.02
N ARG A 559 43.83 8.07 -9.00
CA ARG A 559 42.79 9.11 -8.99
C ARG A 559 41.41 8.49 -9.19
N TYR A 560 40.40 9.34 -9.28
CA TYR A 560 39.02 8.93 -9.50
C TYR A 560 38.40 9.73 -10.64
N LEU A 561 37.52 9.12 -11.40
CA LEU A 561 36.72 9.81 -12.42
C LEU A 561 35.30 9.97 -11.92
N LEU A 562 34.81 11.20 -11.90
CA LEU A 562 33.40 11.52 -11.66
C LEU A 562 32.70 11.75 -12.99
N PHE A 563 31.60 11.04 -13.21
CA PHE A 563 30.68 11.26 -14.33
C PHE A 563 29.43 11.97 -13.82
N ASP A 564 29.04 13.07 -14.49
CA ASP A 564 27.80 13.81 -14.21
C ASP A 564 27.02 14.08 -15.50
N THR A 565 25.96 13.30 -15.73
CA THR A 565 25.08 13.46 -16.90
C THR A 565 23.75 14.13 -16.55
N ARG A 566 23.63 14.76 -15.36
CA ARG A 566 22.39 15.41 -14.92
C ARG A 566 22.05 16.66 -15.75
N GLY A 567 23.03 17.25 -16.43
CA GLY A 567 22.86 18.43 -17.28
C GLY A 567 22.56 19.71 -16.49
N LEU A 568 23.11 19.82 -15.28
CA LEU A 568 22.94 20.99 -14.42
C LEU A 568 23.84 22.15 -14.90
N PRO A 569 23.44 23.41 -14.70
CA PRO A 569 24.31 24.54 -15.02
C PRO A 569 25.62 24.48 -14.25
N HIS A 570 26.73 24.85 -14.88
CA HIS A 570 28.06 24.92 -14.26
C HIS A 570 28.62 23.59 -13.72
N THR A 571 28.10 22.44 -14.17
CA THR A 571 28.71 21.12 -13.90
C THR A 571 29.49 20.62 -15.12
N GLN A 572 30.59 19.90 -14.89
CA GLN A 572 31.36 19.25 -15.95
C GLN A 572 30.94 17.78 -16.10
N PRO A 573 30.74 17.26 -17.33
CA PRO A 573 30.33 15.87 -17.54
C PRO A 573 31.30 14.82 -17.00
N ILE A 574 32.60 15.12 -17.03
CA ILE A 574 33.66 14.26 -16.52
C ILE A 574 34.64 15.14 -15.74
N GLN A 575 34.97 14.72 -14.51
CA GLN A 575 36.00 15.37 -13.69
C GLN A 575 36.99 14.33 -13.15
N LEU A 576 38.26 14.71 -13.11
CA LEU A 576 39.31 13.92 -12.48
C LEU A 576 39.49 14.39 -11.03
N LEU A 577 39.19 13.53 -10.07
CA LEU A 577 39.25 13.82 -8.65
C LEU A 577 40.51 13.23 -8.03
N ASP A 578 41.09 13.96 -7.09
CA ASP A 578 42.01 13.35 -6.12
C ASP A 578 41.23 12.54 -5.05
N ARG A 579 41.96 11.94 -4.11
CA ARG A 579 41.37 11.11 -3.07
C ARG A 579 40.50 11.88 -2.09
N GLU A 580 40.83 13.12 -1.74
CA GLU A 580 40.06 13.89 -0.78
C GLU A 580 38.78 14.44 -1.42
N GLN A 581 38.86 14.88 -2.67
CA GLN A 581 37.70 15.24 -3.48
C GLN A 581 36.76 14.06 -3.66
N ALA A 582 37.27 12.86 -3.99
CA ALA A 582 36.46 11.66 -4.07
C ALA A 582 35.85 11.26 -2.71
N SER A 583 36.63 11.41 -1.63
CA SER A 583 36.18 11.19 -0.27
C SER A 583 34.98 12.08 0.06
N VAL A 584 35.07 13.39 -0.16
CA VAL A 584 33.95 14.32 0.06
C VAL A 584 32.78 14.02 -0.86
N ALA A 585 33.01 13.79 -2.16
CA ALA A 585 31.94 13.49 -3.11
C ALA A 585 31.11 12.23 -2.74
N LEU A 586 31.71 11.29 -1.98
CA LEU A 586 31.08 10.00 -1.67
C LEU A 586 30.59 9.84 -0.23
N THR A 587 31.04 10.66 0.72
CA THR A 587 30.77 10.41 2.14
C THR A 587 30.28 11.64 2.92
N VAL A 588 29.39 11.40 3.88
CA VAL A 588 28.81 12.45 4.74
C VAL A 588 29.92 13.13 5.58
N ARG A 589 29.85 14.46 5.74
CA ARG A 589 30.74 15.22 6.65
C ARG A 589 29.95 15.96 7.72
N ARG A 590 30.50 15.97 8.93
CA ARG A 590 30.00 16.86 10.00
C ARG A 590 30.64 18.24 9.94
N ASP A 591 31.90 18.30 9.52
CA ASP A 591 32.58 19.54 9.25
C ASP A 591 32.20 20.03 7.84
N VAL A 592 31.50 21.15 7.80
CA VAL A 592 30.92 21.72 6.56
C VAL A 592 31.73 22.89 6.03
N ASP A 593 32.66 23.42 6.83
CA ASP A 593 33.43 24.64 6.54
C ASP A 593 34.85 24.30 6.05
N THR A 594 34.95 23.30 5.18
CA THR A 594 36.22 22.86 4.58
C THR A 594 36.31 23.28 3.10
N PRO A 595 37.51 23.56 2.56
CA PRO A 595 37.69 23.87 1.14
C PRO A 595 37.11 22.80 0.21
N GLU A 596 37.20 21.53 0.60
CA GLU A 596 36.73 20.40 -0.18
C GLU A 596 35.19 20.29 -0.18
N VAL A 597 34.54 20.59 0.95
CA VAL A 597 33.07 20.72 0.99
C VAL A 597 32.61 21.91 0.15
N ALA A 598 33.29 23.06 0.25
CA ALA A 598 32.97 24.23 -0.57
C ALA A 598 33.07 23.92 -2.08
N TRP A 599 34.16 23.25 -2.50
CA TRP A 599 34.34 22.76 -3.87
C TRP A 599 33.21 21.81 -4.28
N ALA A 600 32.83 20.87 -3.41
CA ALA A 600 31.79 19.89 -3.72
C ALA A 600 30.40 20.53 -3.83
N LEU A 601 30.11 21.56 -3.04
CA LEU A 601 28.88 22.36 -3.14
C LEU A 601 28.83 23.17 -4.43
N GLU A 602 29.93 23.83 -4.81
CA GLU A 602 30.05 24.58 -6.07
C GLU A 602 29.80 23.66 -7.29
N ASN A 603 30.32 22.43 -7.21
CA ASN A 603 30.15 21.41 -8.25
C ASN A 603 28.83 20.61 -8.11
N LYS A 604 27.94 20.98 -7.19
CA LYS A 604 26.62 20.35 -6.99
C LYS A 604 26.70 18.84 -6.71
N LEU A 605 27.76 18.43 -6.00
CA LEU A 605 28.04 17.03 -5.64
C LEU A 605 27.41 16.63 -4.30
N GLY A 606 26.93 17.61 -3.54
CA GLY A 606 26.26 17.41 -2.26
C GLY A 606 25.47 18.64 -1.84
N VAL A 607 24.86 18.55 -0.66
CA VAL A 607 24.06 19.62 -0.05
C VAL A 607 24.32 19.70 1.45
N ILE A 608 24.09 20.87 2.05
CA ILE A 608 24.07 20.98 3.52
C ILE A 608 22.65 20.74 4.02
N LEU A 609 22.47 19.65 4.75
CA LEU A 609 21.21 19.27 5.39
C LEU A 609 21.49 18.76 6.80
N ASP A 610 20.64 19.12 7.75
CA ASP A 610 20.75 18.66 9.14
C ASP A 610 22.13 18.93 9.78
N HIS A 611 22.70 20.10 9.47
CA HIS A 611 24.04 20.55 9.89
C HIS A 611 25.18 19.63 9.43
N ARG A 612 25.03 18.98 8.27
CA ARG A 612 26.01 18.07 7.69
C ARG A 612 26.08 18.28 6.19
N TYR A 613 27.25 18.02 5.62
CA TYR A 613 27.35 17.82 4.18
C TYR A 613 26.89 16.40 3.84
N VAL A 614 25.92 16.33 2.92
CA VAL A 614 25.32 15.10 2.41
C VAL A 614 25.73 14.96 0.94
N PRO A 615 26.59 13.97 0.61
CA PRO A 615 26.96 13.70 -0.77
C PRO A 615 25.75 13.20 -1.58
N LEU A 616 25.77 13.47 -2.88
CA LEU A 616 24.79 12.99 -3.85
C LEU A 616 25.39 11.96 -4.82
N ALA A 617 26.71 11.98 -5.03
CA ALA A 617 27.34 11.07 -5.99
C ALA A 617 27.25 9.62 -5.52
N THR A 618 27.14 8.69 -6.46
CA THR A 618 27.17 7.25 -6.20
C THR A 618 28.54 6.69 -6.60
N ALA A 619 28.81 5.44 -6.25
CA ALA A 619 29.94 4.66 -6.73
C ALA A 619 29.57 3.18 -6.59
N ASP A 620 30.39 2.28 -7.14
CA ASP A 620 30.25 0.85 -6.87
C ASP A 620 30.25 0.58 -5.35
N PRO A 621 29.47 -0.40 -4.86
CA PRO A 621 29.30 -0.63 -3.43
C PRO A 621 30.62 -0.82 -2.67
N GLU A 622 31.61 -1.48 -3.26
CA GLU A 622 32.93 -1.69 -2.67
C GLU A 622 33.66 -0.36 -2.43
N LEU A 623 33.60 0.55 -3.40
CA LEU A 623 34.26 1.85 -3.30
C LEU A 623 33.56 2.75 -2.28
N LEU A 624 32.22 2.80 -2.29
CA LEU A 624 31.44 3.52 -1.28
C LEU A 624 31.78 3.03 0.12
N GLN A 625 31.76 1.71 0.34
CA GLN A 625 32.05 1.11 1.63
C GLN A 625 33.47 1.45 2.11
N ALA A 626 34.47 1.40 1.22
CA ALA A 626 35.86 1.72 1.56
C ALA A 626 36.05 3.17 2.06
N PHE A 627 35.41 4.15 1.41
CA PHE A 627 35.44 5.53 1.87
C PHE A 627 34.67 5.72 3.19
N GLU A 628 33.47 5.13 3.32
CA GLU A 628 32.70 5.23 4.56
C GLU A 628 33.45 4.65 5.77
N ASP A 629 34.11 3.50 5.60
CA ASP A 629 34.89 2.89 6.66
C ASP A 629 36.12 3.72 7.05
N THR A 630 36.71 4.42 6.09
CA THR A 630 37.81 5.37 6.37
C THR A 630 37.31 6.50 7.26
N ILE A 631 36.17 7.11 6.93
CA ILE A 631 35.56 8.19 7.71
C ILE A 631 35.09 7.73 9.09
N ARG A 632 34.56 6.50 9.21
CA ARG A 632 34.18 5.93 10.51
C ARG A 632 35.39 5.70 11.41
N LYS A 633 36.55 5.31 10.84
CA LYS A 633 37.80 5.11 11.60
C LYS A 633 38.39 6.45 12.07
N THR A 634 38.34 7.50 11.26
CA THR A 634 38.85 8.83 11.64
C THR A 634 37.96 9.56 12.65
N HIS A 635 36.65 9.27 12.66
CA HIS A 635 35.69 9.87 13.61
C HIS A 635 35.26 8.94 14.77
N LYS A 636 35.94 7.81 15.00
CA LYS A 636 35.75 7.08 16.26
C LYS A 636 36.11 8.00 17.42
N PRO A 637 35.22 8.26 18.39
CA PRO A 637 35.65 8.91 19.62
C PRO A 637 36.73 8.02 20.25
N LEU A 638 37.89 8.60 20.55
CA LEU A 638 38.85 7.99 21.47
C LEU A 638 38.09 7.70 22.78
N GLY A 639 37.78 6.43 23.01
CA GLY A 639 37.24 5.84 24.24
C GLY A 639 36.24 6.66 25.06
N THR A 640 34.95 6.33 24.96
CA THR A 640 34.02 6.53 26.09
C THR A 640 33.81 5.18 26.79
N PRO A 641 34.10 5.04 28.10
CA PRO A 641 33.93 3.78 28.82
C PRO A 641 32.44 3.41 28.92
N GLY A 642 32.19 2.10 28.91
CA GLY A 642 30.88 1.50 28.64
C GLY A 642 29.72 2.02 29.49
N ARG A 643 28.55 2.09 28.85
CA ARG A 643 27.27 2.06 29.56
C ARG A 643 26.72 0.64 29.46
N ARG A 644 26.67 -0.01 30.62
CA ARG A 644 25.91 -1.24 30.89
C ARG A 644 24.42 -0.98 30.76
#